data_AF-A0A261RDX0-F1
#
_entry.id   AF-A0A261RDX0-F1
#
_cell.length_a   1.000
_cell.length_b   1.000
_cell.length_c   1.000
_cell.angle_alpha   90.00
_cell.angle_beta   90.00
_cell.angle_gamma   90.00
#
_symmetry.space_group_name_H-M   'P 1'
#
loop_
_entity.id
_entity.type
_entity.pdbx_description
1 polymer ?
#
loop_
_entity_poly.entity_id
_entity_poly.type
_entity_poly.pdbx_seq_one_letter_code
_entity_poly.pdbx_strand_id
1 'polypeptide(L)'
;MESSTRPPIFTSAEPAGVREPLRLYLAQGPQAQAGVAAWGALCAHVRDAGFNGVVVEPLWERAVATAAWPAPRDPDRPHPAMGSETAMPALLARLAGEAARHDLQLYMDLVMDRTSAESPSCRQHPDWYESPADDPARDPRSEPELRGIRRLRPGPLPAELLDDWRQRLALWLDAGLAGFRIDAPHRIGSEDWHTLLGPLRAAYPDSSFLAWTPGMDPGQLKSLRSAGFDAVFSSLPWWDRRSAWLADEHERLRAVAPVIAMAAPLPEAAPPVQVARGVWSAAVSGDGILVAGGIETHAPLYRQVNEWLGALPAAGALRVAPGVGNHCTVLVHHDAWAGDPLPGARVLLVNPSDRVAARVDWQHIGPMLPAGALRHDGIPAELRLHGDELPPGGAAAFTVRPGAPVQVPDTGRRPGARGQRGTRIVVENVAPAVDGGLYPAKCVAQDTVLVQADIFTDGHEKLSAQVLWRAVDEPDWNEAPMRELSNDRWEAAIRPQRIGRHEFVISAWRDTWKTFRADLVKKRDAGQDLGADLLDGAALLRDALARGRAQSANEASLAPLAHALRALEEGNDGAAAALFAQPLSQAMERWSDRPFHYLSPAPWPLWVDRRAATYASWYELFPRSQAAELGRHGTFDDVVARLPHIRDMGFDVLYFPPIHPIGRTHRKGPNNSLHSEPGDVGSPYAIGAAEGGHDAIHPELGTLADFLRLVEHARRHGLEIALDFAIQCSPDHPWLARHPEWFERRADGTIRYAENPPKKYEDIVNVSFYGGSGRRARKSALWGALRDIVLFWVSHGVRIFRVDNPHTKPLPFWEWLIAEVQGRYPDVIFLSEAFTRPKMMYRLAKLGFTQSYTYFTWRNTRVELADYLREVSRPPVADFFRPHFFVNTPDINPYFLQTSGRAGFLIRAALAATTSGLWGVYSGFELCEYQPVPGKEEYLDSEKYQLRQRDWHAPGNIIAHIAKLNAVRRGSPALQTHRGFTAIDTGNDQVLCFFKATPCRSDVVLAAISLDPHRPQGLQMEAPFWLFGLADDGLLHAYDLLHDHQESWRGKWRDFTLTPEQPYRLWRLSIAD
;
A
#
# COMPACT_ATOMS: atom_id res chain seq x y z
N MET A 1 47.63 4.24 -30.11
CA MET A 1 47.94 2.81 -29.97
C MET A 1 47.75 2.49 -28.49
N GLU A 2 46.83 1.68 -27.99
CA GLU A 2 45.81 0.74 -28.49
C GLU A 2 44.60 0.94 -27.54
N SER A 3 43.37 1.19 -28.00
CA SER A 3 42.39 0.18 -28.44
C SER A 3 42.17 -0.96 -27.44
N SER A 4 41.31 -0.75 -26.43
CA SER A 4 40.61 -1.84 -25.74
C SER A 4 39.17 -1.40 -25.48
N THR A 5 38.30 -1.91 -26.35
CA THR A 5 36.84 -1.80 -26.37
C THR A 5 36.23 -2.47 -25.14
N ARG A 6 35.65 -1.69 -24.22
CA ARG A 6 34.69 -2.20 -23.24
C ARG A 6 33.36 -2.48 -23.97
N PRO A 7 32.67 -3.60 -23.70
CA PRO A 7 31.32 -3.80 -24.22
C PRO A 7 30.38 -2.77 -23.58
N PRO A 8 29.37 -2.25 -24.29
CA PRO A 8 28.39 -1.37 -23.70
C PRO A 8 27.64 -2.15 -22.63
N ILE A 9 27.76 -1.71 -21.38
CA ILE A 9 26.84 -2.11 -20.31
C ILE A 9 25.47 -1.63 -20.78
N PHE A 10 24.53 -2.57 -20.96
CA PHE A 10 23.12 -2.28 -21.23
C PHE A 10 22.60 -1.40 -20.09
N THR A 11 22.63 -0.09 -20.31
CA THR A 11 21.80 0.84 -19.57
C THR A 11 20.38 0.56 -20.04
N SER A 12 19.52 0.10 -19.13
CA SER A 12 18.07 0.17 -19.35
C SER A 12 17.77 1.58 -19.83
N ALA A 13 17.21 1.71 -21.03
CA ALA A 13 16.84 2.98 -21.63
C ALA A 13 16.23 3.90 -20.56
N GLU A 14 16.73 5.13 -20.43
CA GLU A 14 16.01 6.15 -19.69
C GLU A 14 14.57 6.17 -20.20
N PRO A 15 13.54 6.05 -19.35
CA PRO A 15 12.20 6.36 -19.81
C PRO A 15 12.23 7.82 -20.25
N ALA A 16 11.96 8.05 -21.54
CA ALA A 16 11.79 9.38 -22.10
C ALA A 16 10.92 10.22 -21.16
N GLY A 17 11.29 11.49 -20.96
CA GLY A 17 10.63 12.42 -20.03
C GLY A 17 9.10 12.35 -20.14
N VAL A 18 8.42 12.53 -19.00
CA VAL A 18 6.97 12.35 -18.78
C VAL A 18 6.16 12.61 -20.06
N ARG A 19 5.87 11.55 -20.81
CA ARG A 19 4.91 11.58 -21.93
C ARG A 19 3.52 11.78 -21.33
N GLU A 20 2.70 12.62 -21.95
CA GLU A 20 1.28 12.73 -21.59
C GLU A 20 0.61 11.34 -21.57
N PRO A 21 -0.38 11.10 -20.69
CA PRO A 21 -1.08 9.82 -20.64
C PRO A 21 -1.76 9.52 -21.98
N LEU A 22 -1.60 8.28 -22.46
CA LEU A 22 -2.25 7.80 -23.67
C LEU A 22 -3.76 7.64 -23.42
N ARG A 23 -4.55 8.44 -24.15
CA ARG A 23 -6.01 8.44 -24.15
C ARG A 23 -6.45 8.02 -25.53
N LEU A 24 -6.69 6.72 -25.68
CA LEU A 24 -6.88 6.07 -26.96
C LEU A 24 -8.36 5.72 -27.21
N TYR A 25 -8.83 6.00 -28.42
CA TYR A 25 -10.11 5.51 -28.93
C TYR A 25 -9.87 4.37 -29.92
N LEU A 26 -10.50 3.21 -29.72
CA LEU A 26 -10.45 2.08 -30.65
C LEU A 26 -11.59 2.21 -31.68
N ALA A 27 -11.25 2.47 -32.93
CA ALA A 27 -12.19 2.52 -34.03
C ALA A 27 -12.44 1.10 -34.58
N GLN A 28 -13.66 0.56 -34.40
CA GLN A 28 -14.02 -0.80 -34.82
C GLN A 28 -14.90 -0.83 -36.07
N GLY A 29 -14.74 -1.87 -36.89
CA GLY A 29 -15.67 -2.23 -37.98
C GLY A 29 -15.88 -1.13 -39.06
N PRO A 30 -17.14 -0.76 -39.42
CA PRO A 30 -17.44 0.19 -40.49
C PRO A 30 -16.90 1.62 -40.27
N GLN A 31 -16.59 1.99 -39.03
CA GLN A 31 -16.12 3.34 -38.68
C GLN A 31 -14.72 3.64 -39.20
N ALA A 32 -13.84 2.63 -39.23
CA ALA A 32 -12.51 2.72 -39.83
C ALA A 32 -12.53 2.57 -41.36
N GLN A 33 -13.64 2.07 -41.91
CA GLN A 33 -13.81 1.73 -43.33
C GLN A 33 -14.71 2.68 -44.11
N ALA A 34 -15.36 3.63 -43.43
CA ALA A 34 -16.11 4.70 -44.06
C ALA A 34 -15.10 5.72 -44.63
N GLY A 35 -15.26 6.10 -45.91
CA GLY A 35 -14.27 6.92 -46.64
C GLY A 35 -13.84 8.22 -45.92
N VAL A 36 -12.79 8.87 -46.42
CA VAL A 36 -12.03 9.95 -45.73
C VAL A 36 -12.88 11.05 -45.07
N ALA A 37 -14.05 11.41 -45.60
CA ALA A 37 -14.94 12.39 -44.97
C ALA A 37 -15.56 11.89 -43.65
N ALA A 38 -15.94 10.61 -43.56
CA ALA A 38 -16.44 10.00 -42.33
C ALA A 38 -15.32 9.82 -41.30
N TRP A 39 -14.10 9.55 -41.76
CA TRP A 39 -12.91 9.52 -40.93
C TRP A 39 -12.62 10.88 -40.26
N GLY A 40 -12.65 11.98 -41.02
CA GLY A 40 -12.49 13.32 -40.45
C GLY A 40 -13.55 13.68 -39.41
N ALA A 41 -14.82 13.31 -39.65
CA ALA A 41 -15.88 13.50 -38.67
C ALA A 41 -15.67 12.68 -37.38
N LEU A 42 -15.19 11.43 -37.51
CA LEU A 42 -14.81 10.61 -36.36
C LEU A 42 -13.65 11.24 -35.59
N CYS A 43 -12.58 11.68 -36.28
CA CYS A 43 -11.46 12.37 -35.65
C CYS A 43 -11.90 13.62 -34.87
N ALA A 44 -12.82 14.41 -35.43
CA ALA A 44 -13.39 15.56 -34.73
C ALA A 44 -14.10 15.14 -33.44
N HIS A 45 -14.98 14.14 -33.49
CA HIS A 45 -15.67 13.64 -32.29
C HIS A 45 -14.71 13.05 -31.25
N VAL A 46 -13.70 12.30 -31.69
CA VAL A 46 -12.66 11.72 -30.82
C VAL A 46 -11.88 12.81 -30.10
N ARG A 47 -11.45 13.84 -30.83
CA ARG A 47 -10.77 14.98 -30.23
C ARG A 47 -11.68 15.76 -29.27
N ASP A 48 -12.92 16.00 -29.65
CA ASP A 48 -13.91 16.66 -28.81
C ASP A 48 -14.19 15.88 -27.53
N ALA A 49 -14.08 14.56 -27.54
CA ALA A 49 -14.17 13.69 -26.37
C ALA A 49 -12.86 13.64 -25.54
N GLY A 50 -11.84 14.44 -25.87
CA GLY A 50 -10.61 14.63 -25.09
C GLY A 50 -9.53 13.56 -25.31
N PHE A 51 -9.68 12.68 -26.30
CA PHE A 51 -8.65 11.69 -26.64
C PHE A 51 -7.46 12.35 -27.37
N ASN A 52 -6.29 11.73 -27.30
CA ASN A 52 -5.07 12.16 -28.02
C ASN A 52 -4.58 11.12 -29.04
N GLY A 53 -5.22 9.95 -29.12
CA GLY A 53 -4.91 8.97 -30.15
C GLY A 53 -6.10 8.12 -30.59
N VAL A 54 -6.01 7.62 -31.81
CA VAL A 54 -6.96 6.66 -32.39
C VAL A 54 -6.21 5.40 -32.77
N VAL A 55 -6.72 4.24 -32.35
CA VAL A 55 -6.25 2.93 -32.78
C VAL A 55 -7.20 2.40 -33.83
N VAL A 56 -6.68 2.04 -35.00
CA VAL A 56 -7.45 1.37 -36.05
C VAL A 56 -7.10 -0.11 -36.09
N GLU A 57 -8.11 -0.93 -36.38
CA GLU A 57 -7.92 -2.33 -36.75
C GLU A 57 -6.98 -2.46 -37.96
N PRO A 58 -6.45 -3.66 -38.22
CA PRO A 58 -5.59 -3.85 -39.38
C PRO A 58 -6.29 -3.51 -40.70
N LEU A 59 -5.64 -2.63 -41.46
CA LEU A 59 -6.14 -2.07 -42.72
C LEU A 59 -5.75 -2.91 -43.95
N TRP A 60 -5.01 -4.00 -43.78
CA TRP A 60 -4.53 -4.85 -44.89
C TRP A 60 -5.58 -5.83 -45.41
N GLU A 61 -5.28 -6.44 -46.56
CA GLU A 61 -6.08 -7.53 -47.14
C GLU A 61 -6.12 -8.75 -46.21
N ARG A 62 -7.33 -9.20 -45.86
CA ARG A 62 -7.61 -10.25 -44.87
C ARG A 62 -7.85 -11.60 -45.56
N ALA A 63 -7.42 -12.70 -44.95
CA ALA A 63 -7.62 -14.05 -45.51
C ALA A 63 -9.06 -14.58 -45.38
N VAL A 64 -9.79 -14.17 -44.34
CA VAL A 64 -11.18 -14.57 -44.05
C VAL A 64 -11.97 -13.33 -43.64
N ALA A 65 -13.16 -13.15 -44.21
CA ALA A 65 -13.96 -11.92 -44.06
C ALA A 65 -14.68 -11.79 -42.70
N THR A 66 -14.86 -12.88 -41.95
CA THR A 66 -15.74 -12.96 -40.77
C THR A 66 -15.03 -13.08 -39.41
N ALA A 67 -13.72 -13.34 -39.39
CA ALA A 67 -12.97 -13.47 -38.15
C ALA A 67 -12.63 -12.10 -37.54
N ALA A 68 -12.77 -11.95 -36.21
CA ALA A 68 -12.53 -10.69 -35.50
C ALA A 68 -11.07 -10.18 -35.56
N TRP A 69 -10.08 -11.05 -35.83
CA TRP A 69 -8.66 -10.71 -35.94
C TRP A 69 -7.94 -11.56 -37.01
N PRO A 70 -8.14 -11.27 -38.31
CA PRO A 70 -7.66 -12.13 -39.38
C PRO A 70 -6.18 -11.89 -39.72
N ALA A 71 -5.48 -12.99 -40.03
CA ALA A 71 -4.08 -12.97 -40.45
C ALA A 71 -3.91 -12.20 -41.80
N PRO A 72 -2.81 -11.45 -41.98
CA PRO A 72 -2.55 -10.73 -43.22
C PRO A 72 -2.42 -11.69 -44.40
N ARG A 73 -3.17 -11.43 -45.48
CA ARG A 73 -2.93 -12.08 -46.77
C ARG A 73 -1.78 -11.41 -47.50
N ASP A 74 -1.79 -10.08 -47.51
CA ASP A 74 -0.69 -9.24 -47.96
C ASP A 74 -0.69 -7.97 -47.08
N PRO A 75 0.29 -7.79 -46.18
CA PRO A 75 0.32 -6.64 -45.28
C PRO A 75 0.52 -5.31 -46.01
N ASP A 76 1.02 -5.33 -47.26
CA ASP A 76 1.33 -4.14 -48.05
C ASP A 76 0.15 -3.69 -48.95
N ARG A 77 -0.95 -4.45 -48.97
CA ARG A 77 -2.17 -4.12 -49.72
C ARG A 77 -3.32 -3.75 -48.80
N PRO A 78 -3.97 -2.59 -48.99
CA PRO A 78 -5.17 -2.25 -48.23
C PRO A 78 -6.31 -3.24 -48.45
N HIS A 79 -7.17 -3.36 -47.43
CA HIS A 79 -8.39 -4.13 -47.49
C HIS A 79 -9.26 -3.62 -48.66
N PRO A 80 -9.89 -4.50 -49.47
CA PRO A 80 -10.65 -4.09 -50.66
C PRO A 80 -11.75 -3.04 -50.39
N ALA A 81 -12.33 -3.05 -49.18
CA ALA A 81 -13.32 -2.05 -48.76
C ALA A 81 -12.76 -0.61 -48.64
N MET A 82 -11.43 -0.45 -48.57
CA MET A 82 -10.72 0.84 -48.47
C MET A 82 -10.35 1.43 -49.85
N GLY A 83 -10.67 0.72 -50.94
CA GLY A 83 -10.33 1.09 -52.31
C GLY A 83 -9.06 0.38 -52.80
N SER A 84 -9.24 -0.61 -53.68
CA SER A 84 -8.19 -1.54 -54.15
C SER A 84 -7.07 -0.92 -55.01
N GLU A 85 -7.15 0.37 -55.35
CA GLU A 85 -6.20 1.04 -56.26
C GLU A 85 -5.16 1.90 -55.52
N THR A 86 -5.25 2.08 -54.19
CA THR A 86 -4.31 2.92 -53.42
C THR A 86 -3.25 2.05 -52.72
N ALA A 87 -1.97 2.43 -52.81
CA ALA A 87 -0.89 1.77 -52.06
C ALA A 87 -1.02 2.03 -50.55
N MET A 88 -0.64 1.05 -49.71
CA MET A 88 -0.78 1.16 -48.25
C MET A 88 -0.16 2.44 -47.65
N PRO A 89 1.08 2.84 -47.97
CA PRO A 89 1.65 4.08 -47.43
C PRO A 89 0.84 5.34 -47.78
N ALA A 90 0.26 5.39 -48.98
CA ALA A 90 -0.56 6.54 -49.40
C ALA A 90 -1.91 6.58 -48.67
N LEU A 91 -2.51 5.42 -48.35
CA LEU A 91 -3.70 5.35 -47.51
C LEU A 91 -3.39 5.80 -46.08
N LEU A 92 -2.31 5.28 -45.50
CA LEU A 92 -1.85 5.65 -44.15
C LEU A 92 -1.59 7.15 -44.05
N ALA A 93 -0.90 7.74 -45.04
CA ALA A 93 -0.63 9.18 -45.09
C ALA A 93 -1.90 10.03 -45.11
N ARG A 94 -2.97 9.57 -45.78
CA ARG A 94 -4.26 10.27 -45.78
C ARG A 94 -4.95 10.19 -44.42
N LEU A 95 -4.99 9.01 -43.80
CA LEU A 95 -5.65 8.83 -42.50
C LEU A 95 -4.89 9.53 -41.38
N ALA A 96 -3.56 9.40 -41.36
CA ALA A 96 -2.67 10.06 -40.40
C ALA A 96 -2.71 11.58 -40.56
N GLY A 97 -2.67 12.08 -41.81
CA GLY A 97 -2.79 13.51 -42.09
C GLY A 97 -4.12 14.10 -41.62
N GLU A 98 -5.22 13.37 -41.75
CA GLU A 98 -6.52 13.81 -41.23
C GLU A 98 -6.58 13.77 -39.71
N ALA A 99 -6.07 12.70 -39.07
CA ALA A 99 -5.99 12.63 -37.60
C ALA A 99 -5.13 13.78 -37.03
N ALA A 100 -4.00 14.09 -37.66
CA ALA A 100 -3.11 15.17 -37.26
C ALA A 100 -3.76 16.56 -37.36
N ARG A 101 -4.69 16.80 -38.31
CA ARG A 101 -5.47 18.05 -38.38
C ARG A 101 -6.35 18.29 -37.15
N HIS A 102 -6.64 17.24 -36.39
CA HIS A 102 -7.42 17.26 -35.16
C HIS A 102 -6.56 17.01 -33.91
N ASP A 103 -5.23 17.16 -34.00
CA ASP A 103 -4.28 16.86 -32.91
C ASP A 103 -4.36 15.42 -32.36
N LEU A 104 -4.64 14.45 -33.24
CA LEU A 104 -4.70 13.03 -32.88
C LEU A 104 -3.54 12.24 -33.47
N GLN A 105 -2.97 11.38 -32.64
CA GLN A 105 -1.98 10.37 -33.05
C GLN A 105 -2.69 9.14 -33.62
N LEU A 106 -2.25 8.65 -34.79
CA LEU A 106 -2.80 7.45 -35.40
C LEU A 106 -1.95 6.22 -35.09
N TYR A 107 -2.57 5.20 -34.49
CA TYR A 107 -2.00 3.90 -34.21
C TYR A 107 -2.71 2.82 -35.02
N MET A 108 -1.97 1.79 -35.43
CA MET A 108 -2.53 0.64 -36.14
C MET A 108 -2.23 -0.67 -35.41
N ASP A 109 -3.20 -1.58 -35.39
CA ASP A 109 -3.00 -2.95 -34.92
C ASP A 109 -2.00 -3.71 -35.81
N LEU A 110 -1.03 -4.39 -35.20
CA LEU A 110 0.02 -5.17 -35.86
C LEU A 110 -0.10 -6.65 -35.49
N VAL A 111 -0.26 -7.52 -36.49
CA VAL A 111 -0.28 -8.98 -36.34
C VAL A 111 0.95 -9.55 -37.03
N MET A 112 1.94 -9.98 -36.25
CA MET A 112 3.22 -10.48 -36.76
C MET A 112 3.41 -11.98 -36.54
N ASP A 113 2.71 -12.58 -35.56
CA ASP A 113 2.86 -13.99 -35.19
C ASP A 113 2.26 -14.97 -36.21
N ARG A 114 1.48 -14.47 -37.17
CA ARG A 114 0.75 -15.28 -38.14
C ARG A 114 0.50 -14.58 -39.47
N THR A 115 0.28 -15.36 -40.51
CA THR A 115 -0.03 -14.91 -41.87
C THR A 115 -1.01 -15.87 -42.56
N SER A 116 -1.56 -15.50 -43.72
CA SER A 116 -2.29 -16.42 -44.59
C SER A 116 -1.36 -17.46 -45.21
N ALA A 117 -1.83 -18.70 -45.35
CA ALA A 117 -1.17 -19.73 -46.16
C ALA A 117 -1.01 -19.32 -47.63
N GLU A 118 -1.80 -18.35 -48.11
CA GLU A 118 -1.70 -17.81 -49.46
C GLU A 118 -0.77 -16.59 -49.56
N SER A 119 -0.22 -16.10 -48.44
CA SER A 119 0.59 -14.90 -48.44
C SER A 119 1.88 -15.06 -49.25
N PRO A 120 2.40 -13.98 -49.86
CA PRO A 120 3.69 -14.00 -50.53
C PRO A 120 4.82 -14.51 -49.60
N SER A 121 4.85 -14.04 -48.35
CA SER A 121 5.83 -14.47 -47.34
C SER A 121 5.77 -15.98 -47.08
N CYS A 122 4.59 -16.54 -46.84
CA CYS A 122 4.45 -17.98 -46.58
C CYS A 122 4.78 -18.84 -47.80
N ARG A 123 4.50 -18.36 -49.01
CA ARG A 123 4.84 -19.08 -50.26
C ARG A 123 6.34 -19.05 -50.57
N GLN A 124 7.01 -17.94 -50.28
CA GLN A 124 8.44 -17.75 -50.53
C GLN A 124 9.31 -18.43 -49.46
N HIS A 125 8.89 -18.32 -48.19
CA HIS A 125 9.62 -18.83 -47.03
C HIS A 125 8.71 -19.71 -46.14
N PRO A 126 8.28 -20.89 -46.63
CA PRO A 126 7.41 -21.78 -45.85
C PRO A 126 8.10 -22.32 -44.58
N ASP A 127 9.43 -22.29 -44.52
CA ASP A 127 10.25 -22.74 -43.41
C ASP A 127 10.18 -21.82 -42.18
N TRP A 128 9.82 -20.55 -42.35
CA TRP A 128 9.60 -19.59 -41.25
C TRP A 128 8.35 -19.90 -40.41
N TYR A 129 7.43 -20.65 -41.00
CA TYR A 129 6.13 -20.95 -40.41
C TYR A 129 6.02 -22.43 -39.98
N GLU A 130 5.06 -22.72 -39.11
CA GLU A 130 4.73 -24.08 -38.71
C GLU A 130 4.23 -24.89 -39.93
N SER A 131 4.65 -26.15 -40.03
CA SER A 131 4.33 -26.99 -41.18
C SER A 131 2.85 -27.38 -41.17
N PRO A 132 2.24 -27.71 -42.33
CA PRO A 132 0.85 -28.17 -42.37
C PRO A 132 0.58 -29.42 -41.53
N ALA A 133 1.58 -30.26 -41.21
CA ALA A 133 1.42 -31.43 -40.36
C ALA A 133 1.36 -31.08 -38.87
N ASP A 134 1.93 -29.93 -38.50
CA ASP A 134 2.00 -29.42 -37.12
C ASP A 134 0.90 -28.37 -36.83
N ASP A 135 0.02 -28.11 -37.80
CA ASP A 135 -1.01 -27.06 -37.77
C ASP A 135 -2.17 -27.42 -36.80
N PRO A 136 -2.39 -26.65 -35.71
CA PRO A 136 -3.52 -26.83 -34.80
C PRO A 136 -4.90 -26.69 -35.49
N ALA A 137 -4.98 -26.06 -36.67
CA ALA A 137 -6.21 -25.96 -37.46
C ALA A 137 -6.64 -27.28 -38.12
N ARG A 138 -5.81 -28.33 -38.06
CA ARG A 138 -6.19 -29.71 -38.44
C ARG A 138 -6.87 -30.49 -37.31
N ASP A 139 -6.96 -29.92 -36.11
CA ASP A 139 -7.84 -30.43 -35.07
C ASP A 139 -9.30 -30.26 -35.53
N PRO A 140 -10.09 -31.35 -35.63
CA PRO A 140 -11.49 -31.26 -36.05
C PRO A 140 -12.36 -30.42 -35.10
N ARG A 141 -11.85 -30.05 -33.91
CA ARG A 141 -12.48 -29.13 -32.95
C ARG A 141 -12.18 -27.64 -33.24
N SER A 142 -11.22 -27.34 -34.10
CA SER A 142 -10.84 -25.98 -34.48
C SER A 142 -11.82 -25.38 -35.49
N GLU A 143 -12.09 -24.08 -35.36
CA GLU A 143 -13.01 -23.37 -36.24
C GLU A 143 -12.55 -23.44 -37.72
N PRO A 144 -13.45 -23.67 -38.68
CA PRO A 144 -13.09 -23.76 -40.10
C PRO A 144 -12.34 -22.55 -40.65
N GLU A 145 -12.56 -21.37 -40.05
CA GLU A 145 -11.94 -20.09 -40.41
C GLU A 145 -10.42 -20.06 -40.16
N LEU A 146 -9.89 -20.95 -39.31
CA LEU A 146 -8.47 -21.00 -38.97
C LEU A 146 -7.62 -21.82 -39.96
N ARG A 147 -8.25 -22.60 -40.86
CA ARG A 147 -7.56 -23.59 -41.74
C ARG A 147 -6.65 -22.96 -42.81
N GLY A 148 -6.79 -21.66 -43.05
CA GLY A 148 -5.98 -20.88 -43.99
C GLY A 148 -4.88 -20.03 -43.35
N ILE A 149 -4.63 -20.17 -42.05
CA ILE A 149 -3.67 -19.36 -41.29
C ILE A 149 -2.41 -20.19 -41.00
N ARG A 150 -1.24 -19.55 -41.02
CA ARG A 150 0.07 -20.13 -40.67
C ARG A 150 0.71 -19.28 -39.60
N ARG A 151 1.20 -19.90 -38.53
CA ARG A 151 1.87 -19.24 -37.41
C ARG A 151 3.38 -19.31 -37.58
N LEU A 152 4.09 -18.32 -37.06
CA LEU A 152 5.55 -18.35 -36.98
C LEU A 152 5.98 -19.53 -36.10
N ARG A 153 7.06 -20.20 -36.53
CA ARG A 153 7.65 -21.27 -35.75
C ARG A 153 8.20 -20.73 -34.42
N PRO A 154 8.05 -21.45 -33.29
CA PRO A 154 8.68 -21.07 -32.04
C PRO A 154 10.21 -21.04 -32.15
N GLY A 155 10.84 -20.00 -31.61
CA GLY A 155 12.30 -19.83 -31.60
C GLY A 155 12.72 -18.46 -32.12
N PRO A 156 14.04 -18.20 -32.24
CA PRO A 156 14.57 -16.96 -32.79
C PRO A 156 14.09 -16.74 -34.23
N LEU A 157 13.69 -15.52 -34.54
CA LEU A 157 13.21 -15.18 -35.88
C LEU A 157 14.37 -15.04 -36.88
N PRO A 158 14.17 -15.41 -38.16
CA PRO A 158 15.16 -15.16 -39.21
C PRO A 158 15.45 -13.67 -39.37
N ALA A 159 16.72 -13.31 -39.55
CA ALA A 159 17.14 -11.92 -39.73
C ALA A 159 16.45 -11.25 -40.93
N GLU A 160 16.25 -11.98 -42.03
CA GLU A 160 15.53 -11.51 -43.23
C GLU A 160 14.08 -11.11 -42.93
N LEU A 161 13.38 -11.88 -42.08
CA LEU A 161 12.01 -11.56 -41.66
C LEU A 161 11.97 -10.30 -40.79
N LEU A 162 12.92 -10.17 -39.85
CA LEU A 162 13.05 -8.98 -39.02
C LEU A 162 13.37 -7.74 -39.85
N ASP A 163 14.22 -7.87 -40.87
CA ASP A 163 14.58 -6.80 -41.79
C ASP A 163 13.40 -6.36 -42.66
N ASP A 164 12.62 -7.31 -43.20
CA ASP A 164 11.40 -7.02 -43.98
C ASP A 164 10.38 -6.25 -43.13
N TRP A 165 10.09 -6.73 -41.91
CA TRP A 165 9.20 -6.02 -40.99
C TRP A 165 9.75 -4.65 -40.60
N ARG A 166 11.05 -4.52 -40.33
CA ARG A 166 11.66 -3.23 -39.99
C ARG A 166 11.48 -2.21 -41.11
N GLN A 167 11.74 -2.60 -42.36
CA GLN A 167 11.55 -1.72 -43.52
C GLN A 167 10.07 -1.34 -43.69
N ARG A 168 9.16 -2.30 -43.57
CA ARG A 168 7.72 -2.08 -43.66
C ARG A 168 7.22 -1.11 -42.60
N LEU A 169 7.59 -1.33 -41.34
CA LEU A 169 7.20 -0.45 -40.23
C LEU A 169 7.80 0.95 -40.40
N ALA A 170 9.03 1.09 -40.87
CA ALA A 170 9.64 2.39 -41.17
C ALA A 170 8.85 3.16 -42.24
N LEU A 171 8.44 2.50 -43.34
CA LEU A 171 7.62 3.12 -44.39
C LEU A 171 6.26 3.60 -43.86
N TRP A 172 5.67 2.87 -42.92
CA TRP A 172 4.39 3.23 -42.32
C TRP A 172 4.52 4.37 -41.29
N LEU A 173 5.65 4.44 -40.58
CA LEU A 173 6.00 5.58 -39.73
C LEU A 173 6.29 6.84 -40.56
N ASP A 174 7.00 6.71 -41.68
CA ASP A 174 7.20 7.80 -42.66
C ASP A 174 5.87 8.32 -43.24
N ALA A 175 4.88 7.44 -43.37
CA ALA A 175 3.53 7.81 -43.76
C ALA A 175 2.73 8.53 -42.64
N GLY A 176 3.32 8.76 -41.47
CA GLY A 176 2.74 9.57 -40.39
C GLY A 176 2.04 8.77 -39.28
N LEU A 177 2.19 7.44 -39.23
CA LEU A 177 1.74 6.69 -38.05
C LEU A 177 2.55 7.08 -36.80
N ALA A 178 1.86 7.20 -35.68
CA ALA A 178 2.49 7.42 -34.37
C ALA A 178 3.01 6.10 -33.75
N GLY A 179 2.60 4.95 -34.28
CA GLY A 179 3.11 3.65 -33.88
C GLY A 179 2.09 2.53 -34.00
N PHE A 180 2.28 1.47 -33.20
CA PHE A 180 1.57 0.20 -33.39
C PHE A 180 1.09 -0.40 -32.08
N ARG A 181 -0.09 -1.03 -32.11
CA ARG A 181 -0.55 -1.94 -31.05
C ARG A 181 -0.35 -3.38 -31.51
N ILE A 182 0.53 -4.10 -30.85
CA ILE A 182 1.04 -5.40 -31.26
C ILE A 182 0.17 -6.50 -30.64
N ASP A 183 -0.42 -7.32 -31.50
CA ASP A 183 -1.15 -8.52 -31.09
C ASP A 183 -0.20 -9.68 -30.75
N ALA A 184 -0.61 -10.50 -29.78
CA ALA A 184 0.11 -11.70 -29.34
C ALA A 184 1.65 -11.55 -29.16
N PRO A 185 2.16 -10.50 -28.48
CA PRO A 185 3.60 -10.23 -28.41
C PRO A 185 4.42 -11.34 -27.73
N HIS A 186 3.80 -12.15 -26.87
CA HIS A 186 4.40 -13.32 -26.19
C HIS A 186 4.82 -14.45 -27.14
N ARG A 187 4.38 -14.42 -28.41
CA ARG A 187 4.75 -15.42 -29.42
C ARG A 187 6.12 -15.18 -30.04
N ILE A 188 6.72 -14.02 -29.78
CA ILE A 188 8.00 -13.60 -30.34
C ILE A 188 8.96 -13.33 -29.19
N GLY A 189 10.22 -13.74 -29.34
CA GLY A 189 11.24 -13.60 -28.30
C GLY A 189 11.53 -12.14 -27.97
N SER A 190 11.88 -11.85 -26.71
CA SER A 190 12.21 -10.48 -26.29
C SER A 190 13.47 -9.93 -26.96
N GLU A 191 14.44 -10.78 -27.31
CA GLU A 191 15.61 -10.40 -28.11
C GLU A 191 15.23 -10.01 -29.54
N ASP A 192 14.29 -10.72 -30.16
CA ASP A 192 13.79 -10.40 -31.50
C ASP A 192 13.03 -9.07 -31.49
N TRP A 193 12.20 -8.83 -30.46
CA TRP A 193 11.56 -7.53 -30.24
C TRP A 193 12.59 -6.42 -30.08
N HIS A 194 13.61 -6.64 -29.26
CA HIS A 194 14.67 -5.66 -29.06
C HIS A 194 15.41 -5.33 -30.37
N THR A 195 15.69 -6.35 -31.18
CA THR A 195 16.37 -6.23 -32.48
C THR A 195 15.51 -5.47 -33.50
N LEU A 196 14.20 -5.69 -33.50
CA LEU A 196 13.26 -5.00 -34.39
C LEU A 196 13.03 -3.54 -33.96
N LEU A 197 12.75 -3.31 -32.68
CA LEU A 197 12.30 -2.01 -32.17
C LEU A 197 13.46 -1.02 -31.93
N GLY A 198 14.65 -1.50 -31.57
CA GLY A 198 15.79 -0.64 -31.26
C GLY A 198 16.15 0.35 -32.38
N PRO A 199 16.38 -0.11 -33.63
CA PRO A 199 16.66 0.76 -34.77
C PRO A 199 15.49 1.70 -35.12
N LEU A 200 14.25 1.22 -35.02
CA LEU A 200 13.06 2.04 -35.29
C LEU A 200 12.94 3.20 -34.30
N ARG A 201 13.20 2.95 -33.00
CA ARG A 201 13.20 4.01 -31.98
C ARG A 201 14.29 5.05 -32.20
N ALA A 202 15.47 4.62 -32.65
CA ALA A 202 16.56 5.54 -32.94
C ALA A 202 16.23 6.46 -34.14
N ALA A 203 15.52 5.95 -35.14
CA ALA A 203 15.08 6.74 -36.30
C ALA A 203 13.82 7.57 -36.03
N TYR A 204 12.90 7.05 -35.22
CA TYR A 204 11.59 7.64 -34.92
C TYR A 204 11.38 7.75 -33.40
N PRO A 205 12.03 8.72 -32.73
CA PRO A 205 12.02 8.82 -31.27
C PRO A 205 10.62 9.06 -30.69
N ASP A 206 9.70 9.64 -31.47
CA ASP A 206 8.32 9.93 -31.05
C ASP A 206 7.35 8.75 -31.27
N SER A 207 7.81 7.66 -31.88
CA SER A 207 6.98 6.46 -32.08
C SER A 207 6.67 5.72 -30.77
N SER A 208 5.53 5.03 -30.72
CA SER A 208 5.16 4.15 -29.59
C SER A 208 4.73 2.75 -30.04
N PHE A 209 5.24 1.73 -29.37
CA PHE A 209 4.96 0.31 -29.58
C PHE A 209 4.24 -0.26 -28.36
N LEU A 210 2.96 -0.57 -28.50
CA LEU A 210 2.06 -0.94 -27.42
C LEU A 210 1.80 -2.45 -27.48
N ALA A 211 2.04 -3.20 -26.41
CA ALA A 211 1.86 -4.65 -26.38
C ALA A 211 0.46 -5.06 -25.87
N TRP A 212 -0.33 -5.75 -26.68
CA TRP A 212 -1.62 -6.29 -26.26
C TRP A 212 -1.45 -7.50 -25.35
N THR A 213 -1.63 -7.29 -24.04
CA THR A 213 -1.41 -8.26 -22.96
C THR A 213 -2.63 -8.92 -22.31
N PRO A 214 -3.91 -8.51 -22.54
CA PRO A 214 -5.04 -9.18 -21.93
C PRO A 214 -5.08 -10.67 -22.21
N GLY A 215 -5.33 -11.48 -21.17
CA GLY A 215 -5.37 -12.93 -21.25
C GLY A 215 -4.00 -13.65 -21.19
N MET A 216 -2.90 -12.93 -21.02
CA MET A 216 -1.57 -13.55 -20.84
C MET A 216 -1.36 -14.10 -19.42
N ASP A 217 -0.65 -15.23 -19.34
CA ASP A 217 -0.23 -15.80 -18.05
C ASP A 217 1.01 -15.08 -17.45
N PRO A 218 1.32 -15.27 -16.15
CA PRO A 218 2.46 -14.63 -15.52
C PRO A 218 3.83 -14.96 -16.14
N GLY A 219 4.01 -16.15 -16.70
CA GLY A 219 5.23 -16.57 -17.37
C GLY A 219 5.42 -15.85 -18.70
N GLN A 220 4.34 -15.71 -19.47
CA GLN A 220 4.31 -14.93 -20.71
C GLN A 220 4.65 -13.46 -20.45
N LEU A 221 4.02 -12.81 -19.46
CA LEU A 221 4.35 -11.42 -19.10
C LEU A 221 5.81 -11.25 -18.67
N LYS A 222 6.36 -12.21 -17.90
CA LYS A 222 7.76 -12.19 -17.50
C LYS A 222 8.72 -12.20 -18.70
N SER A 223 8.37 -12.94 -19.76
CA SER A 223 9.20 -13.01 -20.98
C SER A 223 9.30 -11.67 -21.71
N LEU A 224 8.33 -10.76 -21.54
CA LEU A 224 8.27 -9.48 -22.24
C LEU A 224 9.03 -8.33 -21.54
N ARG A 225 9.49 -8.52 -20.29
CA ARG A 225 10.11 -7.43 -19.48
C ARG A 225 11.30 -6.73 -20.16
N SER A 226 12.01 -7.41 -21.06
CA SER A 226 13.15 -6.87 -21.81
C SER A 226 12.84 -6.53 -23.28
N ALA A 227 11.59 -6.69 -23.72
CA ALA A 227 11.20 -6.45 -25.12
C ALA A 227 11.17 -4.96 -25.48
N GLY A 228 11.05 -4.07 -24.49
CA GLY A 228 11.09 -2.62 -24.69
C GLY A 228 9.83 -2.04 -25.31
N PHE A 229 8.64 -2.43 -24.84
CA PHE A 229 7.36 -1.80 -25.21
C PHE A 229 7.13 -0.49 -24.45
N ASP A 230 6.36 0.44 -25.02
CA ASP A 230 6.03 1.74 -24.39
C ASP A 230 4.82 1.65 -23.46
N ALA A 231 3.91 0.71 -23.72
CA ALA A 231 2.76 0.44 -22.86
C ALA A 231 2.23 -0.99 -23.06
N VAL A 232 1.45 -1.46 -22.08
CA VAL A 232 0.73 -2.74 -22.07
C VAL A 232 -0.74 -2.51 -21.67
N PHE A 233 -1.62 -3.50 -21.86
CA PHE A 233 -3.06 -3.35 -21.59
C PHE A 233 -3.57 -4.27 -20.47
N SER A 234 -4.41 -3.75 -19.57
CA SER A 234 -4.98 -4.55 -18.47
C SER A 234 -6.19 -5.39 -18.90
N SER A 235 -6.45 -6.47 -18.16
CA SER A 235 -7.64 -7.31 -18.33
C SER A 235 -8.86 -6.77 -17.56
N LEU A 236 -8.92 -5.48 -17.26
CA LEU A 236 -10.00 -4.85 -16.48
C LEU A 236 -11.43 -5.26 -16.92
N PRO A 237 -11.75 -5.42 -18.21
CA PRO A 237 -13.11 -5.81 -18.64
C PRO A 237 -13.60 -7.17 -18.13
N TRP A 238 -12.70 -8.06 -17.73
CA TRP A 238 -13.03 -9.37 -17.15
C TRP A 238 -13.04 -9.35 -15.62
N TRP A 239 -12.79 -8.20 -15.00
CA TRP A 239 -12.81 -8.04 -13.56
C TRP A 239 -14.25 -8.03 -13.02
N ASP A 240 -14.49 -8.87 -12.02
CA ASP A 240 -15.78 -9.04 -11.34
C ASP A 240 -16.16 -7.86 -10.41
N ARG A 241 -15.32 -6.83 -10.35
CA ARG A 241 -15.44 -5.66 -9.45
C ARG A 241 -15.21 -5.99 -7.97
N ARG A 242 -14.70 -7.17 -7.63
CA ARG A 242 -14.39 -7.57 -6.24
C ARG A 242 -12.97 -8.12 -6.11
N SER A 243 -12.56 -9.01 -7.00
CA SER A 243 -11.36 -9.82 -6.89
C SER A 243 -10.08 -9.00 -6.84
N ALA A 244 -9.13 -9.40 -5.99
CA ALA A 244 -7.86 -8.69 -5.83
C ALA A 244 -6.90 -8.89 -7.01
N TRP A 245 -7.16 -9.86 -7.90
CA TRP A 245 -6.24 -10.23 -9.00
C TRP A 245 -5.91 -9.06 -9.93
N LEU A 246 -6.77 -8.05 -10.02
CA LEU A 246 -6.54 -6.86 -10.84
C LEU A 246 -5.29 -6.09 -10.39
N ALA A 247 -5.06 -5.95 -9.08
CA ALA A 247 -3.83 -5.33 -8.56
C ALA A 247 -2.60 -6.19 -8.88
N ASP A 248 -2.72 -7.52 -8.71
CA ASP A 248 -1.61 -8.44 -8.98
C ASP A 248 -1.23 -8.47 -10.47
N GLU A 249 -2.23 -8.39 -11.36
CA GLU A 249 -2.00 -8.26 -12.81
C GLU A 249 -1.32 -6.93 -13.12
N HIS A 250 -1.85 -5.83 -12.59
CA HIS A 250 -1.30 -4.49 -12.80
C HIS A 250 0.18 -4.42 -12.41
N GLU A 251 0.59 -4.98 -11.27
CA GLU A 251 2.00 -5.07 -10.86
C GLU A 251 2.85 -5.88 -11.85
N ARG A 252 2.33 -7.01 -12.35
CA ARG A 252 3.05 -7.81 -13.38
C ARG A 252 3.20 -7.05 -14.69
N LEU A 253 2.17 -6.31 -15.10
CA LEU A 253 2.14 -5.50 -16.31
C LEU A 253 3.09 -4.31 -16.21
N ARG A 254 3.11 -3.58 -15.08
CA ARG A 254 4.04 -2.47 -14.84
C ARG A 254 5.51 -2.87 -14.83
N ALA A 255 5.81 -4.13 -14.56
CA ALA A 255 7.17 -4.67 -14.73
C ALA A 255 7.60 -4.79 -16.20
N VAL A 256 6.66 -4.71 -17.15
CA VAL A 256 6.91 -4.69 -18.60
C VAL A 256 6.91 -3.24 -19.12
N ALA A 257 5.81 -2.51 -18.91
CA ALA A 257 5.64 -1.11 -19.34
C ALA A 257 4.45 -0.45 -18.59
N PRO A 258 4.25 0.89 -18.69
CA PRO A 258 3.02 1.55 -18.22
C PRO A 258 1.73 0.87 -18.71
N VAL A 259 0.69 0.87 -17.88
CA VAL A 259 -0.54 0.08 -18.09
C VAL A 259 -1.67 0.96 -18.61
N ILE A 260 -2.16 0.68 -19.81
CA ILE A 260 -3.39 1.25 -20.36
C ILE A 260 -4.57 0.37 -19.92
N ALA A 261 -5.52 0.96 -19.21
CA ALA A 261 -6.73 0.25 -18.81
C ALA A 261 -7.83 0.37 -19.86
N MET A 262 -8.43 -0.76 -20.23
CA MET A 262 -9.56 -0.77 -21.16
C MET A 262 -10.88 -0.60 -20.41
N ALA A 263 -11.67 0.40 -20.78
CA ALA A 263 -13.05 0.48 -20.33
C ALA A 263 -13.84 -0.69 -20.91
N ALA A 264 -14.60 -1.41 -20.07
CA ALA A 264 -15.38 -2.55 -20.51
C ALA A 264 -16.32 -2.17 -21.67
N PRO A 265 -16.52 -3.03 -22.69
CA PRO A 265 -17.48 -2.76 -23.75
C PRO A 265 -18.86 -2.52 -23.15
N LEU A 266 -19.42 -1.34 -23.39
CA LEU A 266 -20.69 -0.94 -22.80
C LEU A 266 -21.84 -1.42 -23.68
N PRO A 267 -22.84 -2.16 -23.14
CA PRO A 267 -24.09 -2.37 -23.84
C PRO A 267 -24.72 -1.02 -24.16
N GLU A 268 -25.25 -0.81 -25.37
CA GLU A 268 -25.93 0.45 -25.75
C GLU A 268 -27.06 0.85 -24.78
N ALA A 269 -27.69 -0.12 -24.13
CA ALA A 269 -28.77 0.09 -23.17
C ALA A 269 -28.31 0.23 -21.69
N ALA A 270 -27.00 0.31 -21.41
CA ALA A 270 -26.51 0.39 -20.04
C ALA A 270 -26.91 1.72 -19.36
N PRO A 271 -27.38 1.70 -18.09
CA PRO A 271 -27.66 2.91 -17.34
C PRO A 271 -26.43 3.83 -17.24
N PRO A 272 -26.58 5.16 -17.34
CA PRO A 272 -25.46 6.11 -17.28
C PRO A 272 -24.54 5.93 -16.07
N VAL A 273 -25.10 5.54 -14.91
CA VAL A 273 -24.34 5.27 -13.69
C VAL A 273 -23.38 4.09 -13.85
N GLN A 274 -23.78 3.03 -14.56
CA GLN A 274 -22.95 1.85 -14.80
C GLN A 274 -21.85 2.15 -15.83
N VAL A 275 -22.19 2.94 -16.85
CA VAL A 275 -21.24 3.47 -17.85
C VAL A 275 -20.16 4.30 -17.16
N ALA A 276 -20.57 5.25 -16.30
CA ALA A 276 -19.64 6.06 -15.51
C ALA A 276 -18.71 5.19 -14.66
N ARG A 277 -19.26 4.21 -13.92
CA ARG A 277 -18.45 3.28 -13.11
C ARG A 277 -17.41 2.53 -13.93
N GLY A 278 -17.75 2.03 -15.12
CA GLY A 278 -16.81 1.32 -16.00
C GLY A 278 -15.67 2.21 -16.51
N VAL A 279 -16.00 3.39 -17.04
CA VAL A 279 -15.01 4.33 -17.59
C VAL A 279 -14.07 4.87 -16.51
N TRP A 280 -14.62 5.24 -15.35
CA TRP A 280 -13.81 5.70 -14.22
C TRP A 280 -12.96 4.58 -13.62
N SER A 281 -13.44 3.33 -13.63
CA SER A 281 -12.60 2.19 -13.21
C SER A 281 -11.36 2.07 -14.09
N ALA A 282 -11.50 2.26 -15.41
CA ALA A 282 -10.36 2.29 -16.32
C ALA A 282 -9.43 3.49 -16.03
N ALA A 283 -9.97 4.71 -15.94
CA ALA A 283 -9.17 5.91 -15.73
C ALA A 283 -8.41 5.92 -14.39
N VAL A 284 -8.99 5.36 -13.33
CA VAL A 284 -8.33 5.25 -12.03
C VAL A 284 -7.30 4.12 -12.01
N SER A 285 -7.55 3.00 -12.70
CA SER A 285 -6.67 1.81 -12.66
C SER A 285 -5.50 1.81 -13.64
N GLY A 286 -5.47 2.72 -14.63
CA GLY A 286 -4.42 2.79 -15.65
C GLY A 286 -3.55 4.06 -15.61
N ASP A 287 -2.35 3.94 -16.18
CA ASP A 287 -1.49 5.05 -16.64
C ASP A 287 -2.06 5.74 -17.89
N GLY A 288 -2.91 5.03 -18.63
CA GLY A 288 -3.68 5.52 -19.78
C GLY A 288 -5.03 4.81 -19.88
N ILE A 289 -5.86 5.22 -20.84
CA ILE A 289 -7.18 4.64 -21.06
C ILE A 289 -7.38 4.26 -22.53
N LEU A 290 -8.01 3.10 -22.76
CA LEU A 290 -8.55 2.69 -24.06
C LEU A 290 -10.07 2.56 -23.96
N VAL A 291 -10.79 3.22 -24.86
CA VAL A 291 -12.26 3.10 -24.97
C VAL A 291 -12.62 2.60 -26.37
N ALA A 292 -13.59 1.69 -26.45
CA ALA A 292 -14.15 1.21 -27.71
C ALA A 292 -15.66 1.53 -27.78
N GLY A 293 -16.09 2.20 -28.85
CA GLY A 293 -17.50 2.55 -29.09
C GLY A 293 -18.08 3.64 -28.18
N GLY A 294 -19.39 3.90 -28.30
CA GLY A 294 -20.14 4.79 -27.42
C GLY A 294 -19.83 6.28 -27.51
N ILE A 295 -19.01 6.71 -28.48
CA ILE A 295 -18.56 8.12 -28.58
C ILE A 295 -19.71 9.09 -28.85
N GLU A 296 -20.70 8.67 -29.64
CA GLU A 296 -21.87 9.47 -30.00
C GLU A 296 -22.80 9.71 -28.79
N THR A 297 -22.86 8.76 -27.85
CA THR A 297 -23.76 8.78 -26.69
C THR A 297 -23.11 9.29 -25.41
N HIS A 298 -21.79 9.09 -25.25
CA HIS A 298 -21.09 9.31 -23.98
C HIS A 298 -19.92 10.31 -24.07
N ALA A 299 -19.79 11.05 -25.18
CA ALA A 299 -18.75 12.06 -25.38
C ALA A 299 -18.51 13.01 -24.18
N PRO A 300 -19.55 13.56 -23.51
CA PRO A 300 -19.34 14.43 -22.34
C PRO A 300 -18.64 13.74 -21.17
N LEU A 301 -18.97 12.47 -20.90
CA LEU A 301 -18.31 11.67 -19.85
C LEU A 301 -16.85 11.39 -20.23
N TYR A 302 -16.59 11.01 -21.48
CA TYR A 302 -15.23 10.76 -21.95
C TYR A 302 -14.35 12.00 -21.87
N ARG A 303 -14.87 13.16 -22.29
CA ARG A 303 -14.17 14.45 -22.18
C ARG A 303 -13.76 14.71 -20.73
N GLN A 304 -14.70 14.60 -19.80
CA GLN A 304 -14.44 14.86 -18.39
C GLN A 304 -13.39 13.92 -17.81
N VAL A 305 -13.46 12.62 -18.12
CA VAL A 305 -12.47 11.63 -17.66
C VAL A 305 -11.09 11.91 -18.26
N ASN A 306 -11.04 12.22 -19.55
CA ASN A 306 -9.80 12.48 -20.27
C ASN A 306 -9.11 13.79 -19.82
N GLU A 307 -9.88 14.83 -19.51
CA GLU A 307 -9.39 16.07 -18.89
C GLU A 307 -8.85 15.81 -17.49
N TRP A 308 -9.59 15.05 -16.67
CA TRP A 308 -9.14 14.67 -15.33
C TRP A 308 -7.85 13.85 -15.38
N LEU A 309 -7.78 12.83 -16.24
CA LEU A 309 -6.59 11.99 -16.39
C LEU A 309 -5.37 12.77 -16.87
N GLY A 310 -5.56 13.73 -17.78
CA GLY A 310 -4.48 14.60 -18.28
C GLY A 310 -3.92 15.59 -17.25
N ALA A 311 -4.64 15.85 -16.15
CA ALA A 311 -4.21 16.77 -15.10
C ALA A 311 -3.48 16.07 -13.93
N LEU A 312 -3.41 14.74 -13.93
CA LEU A 312 -2.81 13.96 -12.84
C LEU A 312 -1.34 13.63 -13.11
N PRO A 313 -0.53 13.44 -12.05
CA PRO A 313 0.82 12.92 -12.21
C PRO A 313 0.79 11.48 -12.76
N ALA A 314 1.94 11.04 -13.29
CA ALA A 314 2.14 9.66 -13.73
C ALA A 314 1.73 8.68 -12.63
N ALA A 315 1.20 7.52 -13.01
CA ALA A 315 0.58 6.61 -12.09
C ALA A 315 1.61 5.62 -11.49
N GLY A 316 1.47 5.32 -10.21
CA GLY A 316 2.26 4.42 -9.38
C GLY A 316 1.62 3.03 -9.22
N ALA A 317 1.71 2.44 -8.03
CA ALA A 317 1.14 1.11 -7.77
C ALA A 317 -0.39 1.17 -7.61
N LEU A 318 -1.10 0.18 -8.17
CA LEU A 318 -2.53 -0.04 -7.97
C LEU A 318 -2.76 -1.01 -6.80
N ARG A 319 -3.67 -0.65 -5.89
CA ARG A 319 -4.18 -1.53 -4.84
C ARG A 319 -5.69 -1.71 -4.98
N VAL A 320 -6.16 -2.93 -4.76
CA VAL A 320 -7.58 -3.26 -4.72
C VAL A 320 -7.95 -3.76 -3.32
N ALA A 321 -8.99 -3.16 -2.75
CA ALA A 321 -9.63 -3.59 -1.51
C ALA A 321 -11.01 -4.18 -1.85
N PRO A 322 -11.16 -5.52 -1.87
CA PRO A 322 -12.42 -6.17 -2.20
C PRO A 322 -13.54 -5.77 -1.23
N GLY A 323 -14.67 -5.30 -1.73
CA GLY A 323 -15.88 -5.15 -0.92
C GLY A 323 -16.47 -6.52 -0.60
N VAL A 324 -16.81 -6.78 0.67
CA VAL A 324 -17.49 -8.01 1.10
C VAL A 324 -18.94 -7.71 1.48
N GLY A 325 -19.87 -8.57 1.04
CA GLY A 325 -21.30 -8.37 1.22
C GLY A 325 -21.77 -7.08 0.54
N ASN A 326 -22.41 -6.20 1.30
CA ASN A 326 -22.91 -4.90 0.86
C ASN A 326 -21.89 -3.76 1.00
N HIS A 327 -20.58 -4.02 0.98
CA HIS A 327 -19.55 -2.96 0.99
C HIS A 327 -19.01 -2.68 -0.41
N CYS A 328 -18.55 -1.45 -0.63
CA CYS A 328 -17.91 -1.07 -1.88
C CYS A 328 -16.51 -1.69 -2.01
N THR A 329 -16.12 -1.99 -3.25
CA THR A 329 -14.73 -2.31 -3.59
C THR A 329 -13.97 -1.01 -3.81
N VAL A 330 -12.70 -0.96 -3.40
CA VAL A 330 -11.88 0.25 -3.49
C VAL A 330 -10.67 0.03 -4.38
N LEU A 331 -10.49 0.92 -5.34
CA LEU A 331 -9.27 1.06 -6.15
C LEU A 331 -8.48 2.26 -5.61
N VAL A 332 -7.25 2.02 -5.17
CA VAL A 332 -6.30 3.09 -4.80
C VAL A 332 -5.12 3.01 -5.75
N HIS A 333 -4.98 4.00 -6.61
CA HIS A 333 -3.82 4.12 -7.47
C HIS A 333 -2.93 5.22 -6.92
N HIS A 334 -1.79 4.84 -6.37
CA HIS A 334 -0.83 5.81 -5.86
C HIS A 334 -0.22 6.57 -7.03
N ASP A 335 0.18 7.82 -6.80
CA ASP A 335 0.94 8.58 -7.79
C ASP A 335 2.36 7.98 -7.88
N ALA A 336 2.97 8.07 -9.07
CA ALA A 336 4.36 7.70 -9.24
C ALA A 336 5.21 8.57 -8.31
N TRP A 337 6.21 7.96 -7.68
CA TRP A 337 7.03 8.65 -6.71
C TRP A 337 7.86 9.75 -7.39
N ALA A 338 7.36 11.00 -7.37
CA ALA A 338 7.97 12.16 -8.01
C ALA A 338 8.85 12.98 -7.04
N GLY A 339 9.77 12.33 -6.32
CA GLY A 339 10.68 12.99 -5.37
C GLY A 339 10.04 13.53 -4.08
N ASP A 340 8.71 13.44 -3.93
CA ASP A 340 7.99 13.73 -2.69
C ASP A 340 8.06 12.52 -1.73
N PRO A 341 8.44 12.68 -0.45
CA PRO A 341 8.44 11.61 0.54
C PRO A 341 7.06 10.96 0.78
N LEU A 342 5.96 11.60 0.35
CA LEU A 342 4.60 11.07 0.45
C LEU A 342 3.93 11.16 -0.93
N PRO A 343 3.69 10.07 -1.67
CA PRO A 343 2.95 10.15 -2.93
C PRO A 343 1.45 10.39 -2.66
N GLY A 344 0.82 11.17 -3.52
CA GLY A 344 -0.64 11.28 -3.55
C GLY A 344 -1.29 9.97 -4.03
N ALA A 345 -2.61 9.97 -4.11
CA ALA A 345 -3.34 8.85 -4.70
C ALA A 345 -4.63 9.32 -5.35
N ARG A 346 -5.04 8.63 -6.41
CA ARG A 346 -6.39 8.68 -6.97
C ARG A 346 -7.16 7.45 -6.47
N VAL A 347 -8.41 7.67 -6.04
CA VAL A 347 -9.23 6.66 -5.39
C VAL A 347 -10.58 6.56 -6.07
N LEU A 348 -11.01 5.33 -6.32
CA LEU A 348 -12.36 5.01 -6.78
C LEU A 348 -13.00 4.00 -5.84
N LEU A 349 -14.14 4.37 -5.28
CA LEU A 349 -15.07 3.48 -4.62
C LEU A 349 -16.05 2.95 -5.66
N VAL A 350 -16.19 1.63 -5.75
CA VAL A 350 -16.99 0.94 -6.76
C VAL A 350 -18.05 0.13 -6.05
N ASN A 351 -19.33 0.33 -6.38
CA ASN A 351 -20.36 -0.62 -5.99
C ASN A 351 -20.27 -1.85 -6.90
N PRO A 352 -19.93 -3.04 -6.39
CA PRO A 352 -19.83 -4.25 -7.20
C PRO A 352 -21.20 -4.77 -7.64
N SER A 353 -22.30 -4.36 -7.00
CA SER A 353 -23.66 -4.79 -7.31
C SER A 353 -24.39 -3.80 -8.21
N ASP A 354 -25.20 -4.33 -9.12
CA ASP A 354 -26.12 -3.55 -9.96
C ASP A 354 -27.53 -3.49 -9.36
N ARG A 355 -27.75 -4.11 -8.19
CA ARG A 355 -29.08 -4.27 -7.58
C ARG A 355 -29.21 -3.65 -6.20
N VAL A 356 -28.16 -3.70 -5.37
CA VAL A 356 -28.18 -3.20 -4.00
C VAL A 356 -27.17 -2.07 -3.81
N ALA A 357 -27.47 -1.16 -2.89
CA ALA A 357 -26.54 -0.12 -2.50
C ALA A 357 -25.37 -0.70 -1.69
N ALA A 358 -24.22 -0.04 -1.76
CA ALA A 358 -22.99 -0.48 -1.11
C ALA A 358 -22.49 0.56 -0.10
N ARG A 359 -22.09 0.13 1.09
CA ARG A 359 -21.56 0.97 2.15
C ARG A 359 -20.05 1.18 2.02
N VAL A 360 -19.59 2.36 2.43
CA VAL A 360 -18.17 2.72 2.51
C VAL A 360 -17.65 2.38 3.90
N ASP A 361 -16.63 1.52 3.98
CA ASP A 361 -15.97 1.17 5.23
C ASP A 361 -14.65 1.93 5.37
N TRP A 362 -14.68 3.08 6.06
CA TRP A 362 -13.49 3.89 6.29
C TRP A 362 -12.43 3.21 7.16
N GLN A 363 -12.78 2.22 7.97
CA GLN A 363 -11.81 1.46 8.75
C GLN A 363 -11.05 0.46 7.88
N HIS A 364 -11.66 0.01 6.78
CA HIS A 364 -11.02 -0.80 5.75
C HIS A 364 -10.20 0.04 4.78
N ILE A 365 -10.71 1.22 4.40
CA ILE A 365 -10.13 2.08 3.35
C ILE A 365 -9.01 2.95 3.89
N GLY A 366 -9.18 3.53 5.09
CA GLY A 366 -8.22 4.45 5.71
C GLY A 366 -6.77 3.96 5.66
N PRO A 367 -6.49 2.73 6.12
CA PRO A 367 -5.14 2.16 6.05
C PRO A 367 -4.53 2.10 4.64
N MET A 368 -5.34 2.14 3.59
CA MET A 368 -4.89 2.09 2.20
C MET A 368 -4.54 3.45 1.60
N LEU A 369 -4.99 4.54 2.22
CA LEU A 369 -4.82 5.89 1.73
C LEU A 369 -3.51 6.53 2.22
N PRO A 370 -2.87 7.40 1.42
CA PRO A 370 -1.77 8.21 1.92
C PRO A 370 -2.28 9.25 2.94
N ALA A 371 -1.37 9.77 3.75
CA ALA A 371 -1.68 10.85 4.68
C ALA A 371 -1.99 12.14 3.91
N GLY A 372 -3.16 12.73 4.13
CA GLY A 372 -3.52 14.00 3.50
C GLY A 372 -5.01 14.25 3.37
N ALA A 373 -5.35 15.43 2.84
CA ALA A 373 -6.74 15.81 2.66
C ALA A 373 -7.35 15.08 1.46
N LEU A 374 -8.60 14.62 1.64
CA LEU A 374 -9.44 14.14 0.54
C LEU A 374 -9.89 15.34 -0.29
N ARG A 375 -9.77 15.24 -1.61
CA ARG A 375 -10.13 16.30 -2.57
C ARG A 375 -10.98 15.77 -3.71
N HIS A 376 -11.84 16.63 -4.23
CA HIS A 376 -12.71 16.36 -5.38
C HIS A 376 -12.37 17.24 -6.59
N ASP A 377 -11.11 17.67 -6.70
CA ASP A 377 -10.61 18.51 -7.79
C ASP A 377 -10.82 17.77 -9.14
N GLY A 378 -11.50 18.42 -10.09
CA GLY A 378 -11.82 17.82 -11.40
C GLY A 378 -12.82 16.65 -11.37
N ILE A 379 -13.40 16.32 -10.20
CA ILE A 379 -14.36 15.23 -10.06
C ILE A 379 -15.80 15.76 -10.12
N PRO A 380 -16.65 15.23 -11.04
CA PRO A 380 -18.07 15.58 -11.16
C PRO A 380 -18.84 15.42 -9.85
N ALA A 381 -19.88 16.24 -9.63
CA ALA A 381 -20.67 16.23 -8.41
C ALA A 381 -21.37 14.88 -8.15
N GLU A 382 -21.77 14.20 -9.22
CA GLU A 382 -22.40 12.88 -9.25
C GLU A 382 -21.46 11.71 -8.87
N LEU A 383 -20.14 11.91 -8.94
CA LEU A 383 -19.13 10.97 -8.45
C LEU A 383 -18.49 11.43 -7.14
N ARG A 384 -18.94 12.53 -6.54
CA ARG A 384 -18.50 12.87 -5.19
C ARG A 384 -19.19 11.96 -4.20
N LEU A 385 -18.44 11.52 -3.20
CA LEU A 385 -19.00 10.72 -2.14
C LEU A 385 -19.91 11.60 -1.27
N HIS A 386 -21.19 11.25 -1.20
CA HIS A 386 -22.19 11.88 -0.33
C HIS A 386 -22.62 10.88 0.75
N GLY A 387 -22.22 11.11 2.00
CA GLY A 387 -22.39 10.11 3.06
C GLY A 387 -21.50 8.87 2.84
N ASP A 388 -21.90 7.74 3.40
CA ASP A 388 -21.12 6.50 3.39
C ASP A 388 -21.81 5.38 2.57
N GLU A 389 -22.56 5.74 1.52
CA GLU A 389 -23.31 4.79 0.69
C GLU A 389 -23.25 5.13 -0.80
N LEU A 390 -23.11 4.10 -1.65
CA LEU A 390 -23.10 4.18 -3.11
C LEU A 390 -24.37 3.53 -3.67
N PRO A 391 -25.04 4.15 -4.64
CA PRO A 391 -26.22 3.56 -5.28
C PRO A 391 -25.86 2.29 -6.07
N PRO A 392 -26.84 1.41 -6.39
CA PRO A 392 -26.63 0.26 -7.27
C PRO A 392 -25.99 0.70 -8.60
N GLY A 393 -24.94 0.01 -9.04
CA GLY A 393 -24.22 0.40 -10.25
C GLY A 393 -23.26 1.58 -10.11
N GLY A 394 -23.25 2.25 -8.94
CA GLY A 394 -22.57 3.52 -8.69
C GLY A 394 -21.08 3.42 -8.38
N ALA A 395 -20.43 4.59 -8.42
CA ALA A 395 -19.07 4.79 -7.98
C ALA A 395 -18.91 6.17 -7.33
N ALA A 396 -17.85 6.36 -6.56
CA ALA A 396 -17.42 7.68 -6.11
C ALA A 396 -15.90 7.81 -6.22
N ALA A 397 -15.42 8.98 -6.61
CA ALA A 397 -14.01 9.27 -6.79
C ALA A 397 -13.55 10.41 -5.88
N PHE A 398 -12.28 10.33 -5.47
CA PHE A 398 -11.55 11.41 -4.83
C PHE A 398 -10.05 11.24 -5.05
N THR A 399 -9.31 12.32 -4.89
CA THR A 399 -7.85 12.30 -4.83
C THR A 399 -7.39 12.58 -3.41
N VAL A 400 -6.24 12.05 -3.02
CA VAL A 400 -5.59 12.34 -1.76
C VAL A 400 -4.28 13.03 -2.10
N ARG A 401 -4.16 14.29 -1.67
CA ARG A 401 -2.88 15.02 -1.79
C ARG A 401 -2.11 14.90 -0.49
N PRO A 402 -0.80 14.66 -0.53
CA PRO A 402 0.05 14.60 0.65
C PRO A 402 -0.17 15.82 1.55
N GLY A 403 -0.50 15.57 2.81
CA GLY A 403 -0.64 16.63 3.81
C GLY A 403 0.72 17.06 4.32
N ALA A 404 0.94 18.38 4.46
CA ALA A 404 2.10 18.88 5.18
C ALA A 404 2.11 18.27 6.60
N PRO A 405 3.21 17.64 7.03
CA PRO A 405 3.25 17.06 8.36
C PRO A 405 3.08 18.12 9.45
N VAL A 406 2.50 17.72 10.59
CA VAL A 406 2.22 18.61 11.70
C VAL A 406 3.51 19.18 12.26
N GLN A 407 3.63 20.50 12.24
CA GLN A 407 4.78 21.19 12.83
C GLN A 407 4.48 21.44 14.30
N VAL A 408 5.38 21.05 15.20
CA VAL A 408 5.16 21.30 16.64
C VAL A 408 5.67 22.70 16.96
N PRO A 409 4.82 23.66 17.38
CA PRO A 409 5.31 24.92 17.93
C PRO A 409 6.05 24.63 19.25
N ASP A 410 7.12 25.38 19.54
CA ASP A 410 7.89 25.25 20.78
C ASP A 410 7.06 25.71 21.99
N THR A 411 6.14 24.86 22.44
CA THR A 411 5.31 25.10 23.61
C THR A 411 5.64 24.04 24.65
N GLY A 412 6.62 24.33 25.50
CA GLY A 412 7.07 23.52 26.63
C GLY A 412 6.04 23.29 27.74
N ARG A 413 4.75 23.15 27.43
CA ARG A 413 3.68 22.87 28.40
C ARG A 413 3.29 21.40 28.36
N ARG A 414 3.72 20.66 29.38
CA ARG A 414 3.04 19.42 29.79
C ARG A 414 1.72 19.82 30.48
N PRO A 415 0.56 19.30 30.06
CA PRO A 415 -0.66 19.51 30.80
C PRO A 415 -0.53 18.84 32.17
N GLY A 416 -0.59 19.63 33.24
CA GLY A 416 -0.74 19.07 34.58
C GLY A 416 -2.18 18.62 34.74
N ALA A 417 -2.39 17.35 35.13
CA ALA A 417 -3.70 16.88 35.56
C ALA A 417 -4.13 17.68 36.80
N ARG A 418 -5.05 18.63 36.62
CA ARG A 418 -5.81 19.22 37.72
C ARG A 418 -7.24 18.74 37.57
N GLY A 419 -7.65 17.83 38.44
CA GLY A 419 -9.04 17.42 38.54
C GLY A 419 -9.91 18.61 38.96
N GLN A 420 -10.93 18.92 38.16
CA GLN A 420 -12.02 19.77 38.63
C GLN A 420 -12.88 18.94 39.58
N ARG A 421 -12.86 19.29 40.88
CA ARG A 421 -13.93 18.91 41.81
C ARG A 421 -15.05 19.94 41.63
N GLY A 422 -16.24 19.52 41.21
CA GLY A 422 -17.45 20.38 41.22
C GLY A 422 -18.17 20.63 39.89
N THR A 423 -17.95 19.83 38.82
CA THR A 423 -18.81 19.87 37.62
C THR A 423 -20.05 18.99 37.80
N ARG A 424 -21.22 19.44 37.30
CA ARG A 424 -22.48 18.68 37.38
C ARG A 424 -22.50 17.45 36.44
N ILE A 425 -21.85 17.57 35.29
CA ILE A 425 -21.62 16.46 34.37
C ILE A 425 -20.27 15.80 34.72
N VAL A 426 -20.30 14.48 34.82
CA VAL A 426 -19.14 13.62 35.08
C VAL A 426 -18.66 13.05 33.75
N VAL A 427 -17.36 13.11 33.52
CA VAL A 427 -16.67 12.47 32.39
C VAL A 427 -15.47 11.70 32.92
N GLU A 428 -15.47 10.39 32.71
CA GLU A 428 -14.41 9.50 33.17
C GLU A 428 -14.11 8.35 32.17
N ASN A 429 -13.09 7.54 32.46
CA ASN A 429 -12.68 6.38 31.65
C ASN A 429 -12.52 6.67 30.15
N VAL A 430 -11.91 7.81 29.84
CA VAL A 430 -11.62 8.24 28.45
C VAL A 430 -10.64 7.30 27.78
N ALA A 431 -10.95 6.88 26.56
CA ALA A 431 -10.12 6.05 25.69
C ALA A 431 -10.11 6.59 24.25
N PRO A 432 -9.03 6.43 23.48
CA PRO A 432 -7.76 5.82 23.88
C PRO A 432 -6.95 6.75 24.80
N ALA A 433 -6.32 6.19 25.82
CA ALA A 433 -5.48 6.93 26.75
C ALA A 433 -4.33 6.05 27.26
N VAL A 434 -3.11 6.58 27.22
CA VAL A 434 -1.91 5.88 27.71
C VAL A 434 -1.45 6.51 29.01
N ASP A 435 -1.46 5.73 30.09
CA ASP A 435 -1.13 6.16 31.46
C ASP A 435 -1.88 7.45 31.88
N GLY A 436 -3.20 7.50 31.60
CA GLY A 436 -4.04 8.64 31.95
C GLY A 436 -3.73 9.92 31.13
N GLY A 437 -3.23 9.76 29.90
CA GLY A 437 -2.92 10.87 29.00
C GLY A 437 -1.50 11.42 29.15
N LEU A 438 -0.65 10.74 29.94
CA LEU A 438 0.76 11.12 30.08
C LEU A 438 1.56 10.90 28.80
N TYR A 439 1.19 9.88 28.01
CA TYR A 439 1.80 9.56 26.72
C TYR A 439 0.76 9.59 25.61
N PRO A 440 1.15 9.93 24.38
CA PRO A 440 0.24 9.86 23.24
C PRO A 440 -0.19 8.41 22.98
N ALA A 441 -1.50 8.21 22.78
CA ALA A 441 -1.95 7.04 22.05
C ALA A 441 -1.45 7.14 20.60
N LYS A 442 -1.27 6.01 19.92
CA LYS A 442 -0.75 5.95 18.56
C LYS A 442 -1.79 5.43 17.59
N CYS A 443 -1.89 6.09 16.44
CA CYS A 443 -2.71 5.68 15.32
C CYS A 443 -1.95 5.94 14.01
N VAL A 444 -2.62 5.73 12.88
CA VAL A 444 -2.10 6.00 11.54
C VAL A 444 -3.01 7.02 10.87
N ALA A 445 -2.43 7.87 10.01
CA ALA A 445 -3.22 8.82 9.24
C ALA A 445 -4.30 8.09 8.43
N GLN A 446 -5.49 8.70 8.32
CA GLN A 446 -6.69 8.16 7.69
C GLN A 446 -7.40 7.03 8.45
N ASP A 447 -6.78 6.42 9.47
CA ASP A 447 -7.47 5.44 10.30
C ASP A 447 -8.56 6.12 11.14
N THR A 448 -9.64 5.37 11.37
CA THR A 448 -10.66 5.79 12.33
C THR A 448 -10.18 5.52 13.75
N VAL A 449 -10.17 6.56 14.57
CA VAL A 449 -9.93 6.46 16.00
C VAL A 449 -11.27 6.55 16.73
N LEU A 450 -11.63 5.49 17.44
CA LEU A 450 -12.82 5.47 18.29
C LEU A 450 -12.47 6.08 19.64
N VAL A 451 -13.02 7.28 19.89
CA VAL A 451 -12.91 7.96 21.17
C VAL A 451 -14.12 7.62 22.00
N GLN A 452 -13.91 7.14 23.22
CA GLN A 452 -14.96 6.71 24.12
C GLN A 452 -14.76 7.29 25.51
N ALA A 453 -15.86 7.51 26.24
CA ALA A 453 -15.84 7.94 27.62
C ALA A 453 -17.15 7.59 28.33
N ASP A 454 -17.11 7.54 29.65
CA ASP A 454 -18.31 7.40 30.48
C ASP A 454 -18.79 8.81 30.81
N ILE A 455 -20.02 9.16 30.41
CA ILE A 455 -20.57 10.52 30.53
C ILE A 455 -21.98 10.45 31.13
N PHE A 456 -22.14 11.00 32.33
CA PHE A 456 -23.40 10.96 33.08
C PHE A 456 -23.56 12.18 34.02
N THR A 457 -24.76 12.35 34.58
CA THR A 457 -25.10 13.42 35.51
C THR A 457 -26.17 12.95 36.50
N ASP A 458 -26.50 13.77 37.51
CA ASP A 458 -27.63 13.52 38.41
C ASP A 458 -29.00 13.72 37.71
N GLY A 459 -30.03 12.99 38.15
CA GLY A 459 -31.40 13.14 37.63
C GLY A 459 -31.71 12.27 36.41
N HIS A 460 -32.66 12.72 35.59
CA HIS A 460 -33.20 11.99 34.42
C HIS A 460 -33.08 12.77 33.10
N GLU A 461 -32.37 13.90 33.13
CA GLU A 461 -32.21 14.79 31.99
C GLU A 461 -31.32 14.13 30.91
N LYS A 462 -31.52 14.49 29.65
CA LYS A 462 -30.74 13.96 28.52
C LYS A 462 -29.47 14.77 28.34
N LEU A 463 -28.38 14.07 28.02
CA LEU A 463 -27.10 14.67 27.68
C LEU A 463 -26.85 14.65 26.17
N SER A 464 -25.98 15.56 25.75
CA SER A 464 -25.31 15.53 24.46
C SER A 464 -23.83 15.78 24.66
N ALA A 465 -23.02 15.09 23.86
CA ALA A 465 -21.57 15.14 23.96
C ALA A 465 -20.94 15.11 22.57
N GLN A 466 -19.73 15.67 22.47
CA GLN A 466 -18.91 15.67 21.27
C GLN A 466 -17.43 15.59 21.63
N VAL A 467 -16.65 15.06 20.70
CA VAL A 467 -15.19 15.14 20.72
C VAL A 467 -14.78 16.36 19.90
N LEU A 468 -13.94 17.21 20.49
CA LEU A 468 -13.22 18.24 19.77
C LEU A 468 -11.81 17.73 19.51
N TRP A 469 -11.34 17.75 18.27
CA TRP A 469 -10.00 17.27 17.92
C TRP A 469 -9.30 18.14 16.86
N ARG A 470 -7.96 18.15 16.85
CA ARG A 470 -7.17 18.94 15.88
C ARG A 470 -5.73 18.45 15.76
N ALA A 471 -5.04 18.84 14.70
CA ALA A 471 -3.57 18.86 14.73
C ALA A 471 -3.09 19.99 15.66
N VAL A 472 -1.95 19.83 16.35
CA VAL A 472 -1.52 20.84 17.34
C VAL A 472 -1.09 22.18 16.74
N ASP A 473 -0.85 22.24 15.42
CA ASP A 473 -0.59 23.48 14.67
C ASP A 473 -1.86 24.13 14.08
N GLU A 474 -3.02 23.50 14.25
CA GLU A 474 -4.30 24.05 13.80
C GLU A 474 -4.92 24.91 14.92
N PRO A 475 -5.37 26.14 14.62
CA PRO A 475 -6.01 26.98 15.62
C PRO A 475 -7.40 26.47 15.99
N ASP A 476 -8.12 25.93 15.02
CA ASP A 476 -9.53 25.54 15.14
C ASP A 476 -9.71 24.07 15.51
N TRP A 477 -10.81 23.77 16.19
CA TRP A 477 -11.20 22.40 16.55
C TRP A 477 -12.15 21.82 15.51
N ASN A 478 -11.91 20.58 15.12
CA ASN A 478 -12.90 19.75 14.43
C ASN A 478 -13.84 19.13 15.46
N GLU A 479 -15.12 18.97 15.11
CA GLU A 479 -16.14 18.44 16.01
C GLU A 479 -16.64 17.08 15.51
N ALA A 480 -16.75 16.10 16.41
CA ALA A 480 -17.37 14.80 16.14
C ALA A 480 -18.40 14.49 17.23
N PRO A 481 -19.71 14.38 16.92
CA PRO A 481 -20.73 14.09 17.91
C PRO A 481 -20.53 12.70 18.51
N MET A 482 -20.75 12.58 19.82
CA MET A 482 -20.72 11.31 20.52
C MET A 482 -22.12 10.70 20.57
N ARG A 483 -22.20 9.39 20.34
CA ARG A 483 -23.40 8.57 20.49
C ARG A 483 -23.33 7.80 21.80
N GLU A 484 -24.41 7.84 22.56
CA GLU A 484 -24.62 6.98 23.73
C GLU A 484 -24.75 5.52 23.29
N LEU A 485 -23.98 4.64 23.90
CA LEU A 485 -24.03 3.19 23.72
C LEU A 485 -24.96 2.59 24.80
N SER A 486 -24.39 1.89 25.78
CA SER A 486 -25.12 1.33 26.92
C SER A 486 -24.42 1.68 28.22
N ASN A 487 -25.18 1.90 29.29
CA ASN A 487 -24.66 2.17 30.64
C ASN A 487 -23.71 3.38 30.65
N ASP A 488 -24.20 4.52 30.17
CA ASP A 488 -23.51 5.82 30.15
C ASP A 488 -22.17 5.83 29.38
N ARG A 489 -21.89 4.80 28.57
CA ARG A 489 -20.73 4.77 27.67
C ARG A 489 -21.06 5.52 26.39
N TRP A 490 -20.21 6.46 26.00
CA TRP A 490 -20.36 7.25 24.78
C TRP A 490 -19.20 6.99 23.82
N GLU A 491 -19.44 7.17 22.53
CA GLU A 491 -18.46 6.95 21.47
C GLU A 491 -18.58 7.98 20.35
N ALA A 492 -17.44 8.49 19.86
CA ALA A 492 -17.32 9.20 18.60
C ALA A 492 -16.17 8.63 17.77
N ALA A 493 -16.32 8.69 16.44
CA ALA A 493 -15.27 8.36 15.50
C ALA A 493 -14.59 9.66 15.01
N ILE A 494 -13.27 9.73 15.11
CA ILE A 494 -12.46 10.81 14.50
C ILE A 494 -11.50 10.21 13.47
N ARG A 495 -11.07 11.02 12.49
CA ARG A 495 -10.15 10.58 11.43
C ARG A 495 -9.06 11.61 11.18
N PRO A 496 -7.93 11.54 11.90
CA PRO A 496 -6.78 12.39 11.65
C PRO A 496 -6.20 12.14 10.25
N GLN A 497 -5.95 13.20 9.49
CA GLN A 497 -5.48 13.09 8.10
C GLN A 497 -4.00 13.39 7.94
N ARG A 498 -3.38 14.13 8.87
CA ARG A 498 -1.98 14.58 8.79
C ARG A 498 -1.09 13.73 9.70
N ILE A 499 0.17 13.54 9.31
CA ILE A 499 1.16 12.84 10.14
C ILE A 499 1.70 13.81 11.20
N GLY A 500 1.81 13.34 12.44
CA GLY A 500 2.37 14.07 13.57
C GLY A 500 1.41 14.22 14.74
N ARG A 501 1.66 15.22 15.59
CA ARG A 501 1.00 15.37 16.88
C ARG A 501 -0.42 15.93 16.74
N HIS A 502 -1.40 15.21 17.27
CA HIS A 502 -2.79 15.61 17.36
C HIS A 502 -3.25 15.61 18.82
N GLU A 503 -4.40 16.20 19.06
CA GLU A 503 -5.03 16.20 20.37
C GLU A 503 -6.55 16.19 20.28
N PHE A 504 -7.19 15.71 21.35
CA PHE A 504 -8.64 15.77 21.49
C PHE A 504 -9.11 16.08 22.92
N VAL A 505 -10.31 16.64 23.06
CA VAL A 505 -11.01 16.88 24.32
C VAL A 505 -12.47 16.45 24.20
N ILE A 506 -13.11 16.15 25.33
CA ILE A 506 -14.54 15.86 25.40
C ILE A 506 -15.28 17.11 25.85
N SER A 507 -16.35 17.42 25.13
CA SER A 507 -17.29 18.49 25.44
C SER A 507 -18.67 17.86 25.65
N ALA A 508 -19.29 18.08 26.81
CA ALA A 508 -20.61 17.54 27.13
C ALA A 508 -21.48 18.59 27.80
N TRP A 509 -22.80 18.55 27.58
CA TRP A 509 -23.74 19.48 28.18
C TRP A 509 -25.10 18.81 28.40
N ARG A 510 -25.93 19.41 29.25
CA ARG A 510 -27.32 19.01 29.37
C ARG A 510 -28.08 19.48 28.14
N ASP A 511 -28.72 18.55 27.44
CA ASP A 511 -29.48 18.85 26.24
C ASP A 511 -30.93 19.16 26.57
N THR A 512 -31.23 20.46 26.69
CA THR A 512 -32.57 20.97 27.01
C THR A 512 -33.61 20.51 26.00
N TRP A 513 -33.28 20.55 24.70
CA TRP A 513 -34.21 20.20 23.62
C TRP A 513 -34.48 18.70 23.56
N LYS A 514 -33.45 17.87 23.66
CA LYS A 514 -33.58 16.41 23.65
C LYS A 514 -34.33 15.92 24.87
N THR A 515 -34.16 16.57 26.03
CA THR A 515 -34.94 16.31 27.25
C THR A 515 -36.41 16.65 27.02
N PHE A 516 -36.71 17.89 26.59
CA PHE A 516 -38.06 18.33 26.26
C PHE A 516 -38.75 17.40 25.27
N ARG A 517 -38.09 17.06 24.16
CA ARG A 517 -38.64 16.18 23.13
C ARG A 517 -38.93 14.78 23.67
N ALA A 518 -38.04 14.22 24.49
CA ALA A 518 -38.24 12.90 25.08
C ALA A 518 -39.46 12.85 26.01
N ASP A 519 -39.67 13.90 26.79
CA ASP A 519 -40.84 14.00 27.68
C ASP A 519 -42.13 14.27 26.90
N LEU A 520 -42.07 15.12 25.87
CA LEU A 520 -43.18 15.36 24.94
C LEU A 520 -43.65 14.07 24.26
N VAL A 521 -42.72 13.22 23.80
CA VAL A 521 -43.06 11.91 23.20
C VAL A 521 -43.81 11.03 24.20
N LYS A 522 -43.31 10.90 25.44
CA LYS A 522 -43.97 10.08 26.48
C LYS A 522 -45.38 10.57 26.79
N LYS A 523 -45.56 11.90 26.92
CA LYS A 523 -46.87 12.51 27.20
C LYS A 523 -47.84 12.29 26.04
N ARG A 524 -47.38 12.48 24.80
CA ARG A 524 -48.16 12.23 23.58
C ARG A 524 -48.62 10.78 23.50
N ASP A 525 -47.69 9.83 23.70
CA ASP A 525 -47.97 8.40 23.60
C ASP A 525 -48.89 7.93 24.75
N ALA A 526 -48.88 8.63 25.88
CA ALA A 526 -49.82 8.45 26.99
C ALA A 526 -51.18 9.16 26.79
N GLY A 527 -51.40 9.85 25.66
CA GLY A 527 -52.64 10.56 25.36
C GLY A 527 -52.91 11.77 26.27
N GLN A 528 -51.87 12.37 26.85
CA GLN A 528 -52.01 13.55 27.71
C GLN A 528 -52.18 14.83 26.89
N ASP A 529 -52.77 15.86 27.51
CA ASP A 529 -52.86 17.20 26.93
C ASP A 529 -51.45 17.82 26.83
N LEU A 530 -51.09 18.27 25.62
CA LEU A 530 -49.77 18.83 25.29
C LEU A 530 -49.78 20.36 25.22
N GLY A 531 -50.91 21.03 25.51
CA GLY A 531 -51.04 22.48 25.31
C GLY A 531 -49.93 23.31 25.99
N ALA A 532 -49.60 22.99 27.24
CA ALA A 532 -48.50 23.65 27.95
C ALA A 532 -47.13 23.33 27.34
N ASP A 533 -46.89 22.07 26.97
CA ASP A 533 -45.62 21.64 26.37
C ASP A 533 -45.37 22.30 25.01
N LEU A 534 -46.40 22.56 24.21
CA LEU A 534 -46.26 23.29 22.94
C LEU A 534 -45.79 24.74 23.15
N LEU A 535 -46.24 25.39 24.23
CA LEU A 535 -45.78 26.74 24.61
C LEU A 535 -44.31 26.73 25.03
N ASP A 536 -43.89 25.72 25.80
CA ASP A 536 -42.49 25.52 26.19
C ASP A 536 -41.61 25.26 24.96
N GLY A 537 -42.07 24.42 24.04
CA GLY A 537 -41.41 24.18 22.75
C GLY A 537 -41.21 25.47 21.94
N ALA A 538 -42.26 26.29 21.81
CA ALA A 538 -42.17 27.58 21.13
C ALA A 538 -41.16 28.54 21.79
N ALA A 539 -41.05 28.53 23.12
CA ALA A 539 -40.06 29.32 23.85
C ALA A 539 -38.62 28.87 23.53
N LEU A 540 -38.36 27.55 23.54
CA LEU A 540 -37.05 26.99 23.18
C LEU A 540 -36.64 27.36 21.74
N LEU A 541 -37.59 27.33 20.80
CA LEU A 541 -37.35 27.72 19.41
C LEU A 541 -37.05 29.21 19.26
N ARG A 542 -37.78 30.09 19.97
CA ARG A 542 -37.50 31.53 19.98
C ARG A 542 -36.08 31.82 20.46
N ASP A 543 -35.67 31.17 21.55
CA ASP A 543 -34.34 31.34 22.12
C ASP A 543 -33.24 30.83 21.18
N ALA A 544 -33.43 29.67 20.55
CA ALA A 544 -32.49 29.12 19.57
C ALA A 544 -32.36 30.03 18.34
N LEU A 545 -33.48 30.55 17.83
CA LEU A 545 -33.49 31.49 16.71
C LEU A 545 -32.79 32.81 17.06
N ALA A 546 -33.02 33.33 18.26
CA ALA A 546 -32.34 34.53 18.74
C ALA A 546 -30.82 34.32 18.85
N ARG A 547 -30.38 33.18 19.41
CA ARG A 547 -28.95 32.81 19.47
C ARG A 547 -28.32 32.68 18.09
N GLY A 548 -28.98 31.99 17.16
CA GLY A 548 -28.49 31.84 15.78
C GLY A 548 -28.32 33.18 15.06
N ARG A 549 -29.29 34.10 15.22
CA ARG A 549 -29.18 35.47 14.69
C ARG A 549 -28.04 36.26 15.32
N ALA A 550 -27.86 36.18 16.64
CA ALA A 550 -26.78 36.87 17.35
C ALA A 550 -25.39 36.40 16.90
N GLN A 551 -25.26 35.15 16.44
CA GLN A 551 -24.03 34.56 15.92
C GLN A 551 -23.89 34.67 14.40
N SER A 552 -24.70 35.52 13.74
CA SER A 552 -24.66 35.76 12.29
C SER A 552 -24.80 34.47 11.44
N ALA A 553 -25.65 33.54 11.90
CA ALA A 553 -25.96 32.32 11.16
C ALA A 553 -26.62 32.63 9.80
N ASN A 554 -26.32 31.82 8.78
CA ASN A 554 -27.02 31.90 7.49
C ASN A 554 -28.51 31.58 7.66
N GLU A 555 -29.38 32.34 6.99
CA GLU A 555 -30.84 32.20 7.00
C GLU A 555 -31.30 30.77 6.68
N ALA A 556 -30.61 30.08 5.75
CA ALA A 556 -30.90 28.67 5.42
C ALA A 556 -30.79 27.74 6.64
N SER A 557 -29.85 28.00 7.56
CA SER A 557 -29.65 27.19 8.77
C SER A 557 -30.67 27.49 9.88
N LEU A 558 -31.35 28.64 9.79
CA LEU A 558 -32.39 29.07 10.74
C LEU A 558 -33.80 28.78 10.23
N ALA A 559 -33.96 28.51 8.93
CA ALA A 559 -35.25 28.24 8.30
C ALA A 559 -36.07 27.12 8.98
N PRO A 560 -35.48 25.98 9.42
CA PRO A 560 -36.24 24.96 10.14
C PRO A 560 -36.80 25.45 11.48
N LEU A 561 -36.03 26.24 12.23
CA LEU A 561 -36.45 26.84 13.51
C LEU A 561 -37.62 27.81 13.30
N ALA A 562 -37.47 28.71 12.32
CA ALA A 562 -38.48 29.71 12.01
C ALA A 562 -39.77 29.09 11.47
N HIS A 563 -39.67 28.04 10.65
CA HIS A 563 -40.84 27.31 10.14
C HIS A 563 -41.61 26.60 11.25
N ALA A 564 -40.90 25.87 12.13
CA ALA A 564 -41.54 25.18 13.24
C ALA A 564 -42.18 26.15 14.24
N LEU A 565 -41.51 27.28 14.53
CA LEU A 565 -42.06 28.31 15.41
C LEU A 565 -43.36 28.90 14.86
N ARG A 566 -43.41 29.24 13.56
CA ARG A 566 -44.64 29.73 12.92
C ARG A 566 -45.77 28.71 12.99
N ALA A 567 -45.47 27.43 12.73
CA ALA A 567 -46.47 26.37 12.80
C ALA A 567 -47.09 26.24 14.21
N LEU A 568 -46.30 26.44 15.27
CA LEU A 568 -46.79 26.45 16.65
C LEU A 568 -47.63 27.68 16.97
N GLU A 569 -47.22 28.87 16.49
CA GLU A 569 -47.92 30.14 16.73
C GLU A 569 -49.26 30.24 15.98
N GLU A 570 -49.35 29.62 14.79
CA GLU A 570 -50.57 29.59 13.97
C GLU A 570 -51.59 28.53 14.41
N GLY A 571 -51.20 27.58 15.29
CA GLY A 571 -52.12 26.65 15.95
C GLY A 571 -52.80 25.63 15.02
N ASN A 572 -52.15 25.22 13.92
CA ASN A 572 -52.71 24.24 12.98
C ASN A 572 -52.59 22.78 13.49
N ASP A 573 -53.37 21.85 12.92
CA ASP A 573 -53.35 20.41 13.29
C ASP A 573 -51.97 19.73 13.11
N GLY A 574 -51.03 20.37 12.40
CA GLY A 574 -49.65 19.92 12.19
C GLY A 574 -48.60 20.49 13.16
N ALA A 575 -48.99 21.38 14.07
CA ALA A 575 -48.09 22.12 14.97
C ALA A 575 -47.22 21.19 15.84
N ALA A 576 -47.82 20.14 16.40
CA ALA A 576 -47.10 19.13 17.18
C ALA A 576 -46.17 18.27 16.30
N ALA A 577 -46.53 18.00 15.05
CA ALA A 577 -45.70 17.22 14.13
C ALA A 577 -44.41 17.97 13.74
N ALA A 578 -44.46 19.30 13.64
CA ALA A 578 -43.30 20.13 13.33
C ALA A 578 -42.16 20.00 14.36
N LEU A 579 -42.49 19.79 15.64
CA LEU A 579 -41.51 19.57 16.73
C LEU A 579 -40.70 18.27 16.58
N PHE A 580 -41.19 17.32 15.79
CA PHE A 580 -40.53 16.03 15.55
C PHE A 580 -39.77 15.96 14.21
N ALA A 581 -39.76 17.06 13.43
CA ALA A 581 -39.08 17.09 12.15
C ALA A 581 -37.55 16.93 12.31
N GLN A 582 -36.94 16.10 11.46
CA GLN A 582 -35.48 15.88 11.47
C GLN A 582 -34.67 17.16 11.18
N PRO A 583 -35.04 18.00 10.18
CA PRO A 583 -34.33 19.27 9.94
C PRO A 583 -34.37 20.22 11.14
N LEU A 584 -35.47 20.19 11.92
CA LEU A 584 -35.56 20.98 13.15
C LEU A 584 -34.62 20.45 14.23
N SER A 585 -34.55 19.13 14.41
CA SER A 585 -33.65 18.53 15.40
C SER A 585 -32.19 18.88 15.13
N GLN A 586 -31.75 18.82 13.86
CA GLN A 586 -30.40 19.24 13.46
C GLN A 586 -30.13 20.73 13.71
N ALA A 587 -31.12 21.59 13.44
CA ALA A 587 -30.99 23.01 13.74
C ALA A 587 -30.91 23.28 15.25
N MET A 588 -31.70 22.57 16.06
CA MET A 588 -31.68 22.67 17.51
C MET A 588 -30.38 22.13 18.12
N GLU A 589 -29.79 21.04 17.60
CA GLU A 589 -28.47 20.55 18.04
C GLU A 589 -27.38 21.63 17.90
N ARG A 590 -27.49 22.48 16.88
CA ARG A 590 -26.54 23.56 16.61
C ARG A 590 -26.79 24.82 17.43
N TRP A 591 -28.05 25.22 17.60
CA TRP A 591 -28.42 26.56 18.11
C TRP A 591 -29.05 26.57 19.51
N SER A 592 -29.26 25.40 20.13
CA SER A 592 -29.71 25.32 21.53
C SER A 592 -28.65 25.82 22.51
N ASP A 593 -29.09 26.17 23.71
CA ASP A 593 -28.16 26.47 24.81
C ASP A 593 -27.40 25.20 25.24
N ARG A 594 -26.23 25.40 25.86
CA ARG A 594 -25.40 24.31 26.41
C ARG A 594 -25.24 24.47 27.93
N PRO A 595 -26.32 24.29 28.73
CA PRO A 595 -26.25 24.42 30.17
C PRO A 595 -25.37 23.34 30.81
N PHE A 596 -24.72 23.69 31.92
CA PHE A 596 -23.77 22.83 32.65
C PHE A 596 -22.64 22.29 31.76
N HIS A 597 -22.20 23.08 30.78
CA HIS A 597 -21.16 22.70 29.83
C HIS A 597 -19.89 22.23 30.54
N TYR A 598 -19.53 20.97 30.29
CA TYR A 598 -18.27 20.36 30.63
C TYR A 598 -17.34 20.41 29.42
N LEU A 599 -16.09 20.77 29.66
CA LEU A 599 -14.99 20.64 28.72
C LEU A 599 -13.82 19.98 29.45
N SER A 600 -13.14 19.01 28.81
CA SER A 600 -11.98 18.37 29.42
C SER A 600 -10.94 19.43 29.86
N PRO A 601 -10.37 19.30 31.07
CA PRO A 601 -9.45 20.31 31.62
C PRO A 601 -8.09 20.34 30.89
N ALA A 602 -7.75 19.27 30.19
CA ALA A 602 -6.56 19.14 29.38
C ALA A 602 -6.83 18.28 28.14
N PRO A 603 -6.13 18.52 27.03
CA PRO A 603 -6.19 17.67 25.85
C PRO A 603 -5.54 16.30 26.08
N TRP A 604 -6.14 15.27 25.49
CA TRP A 604 -5.58 13.93 25.37
C TRP A 604 -4.66 13.88 24.16
N PRO A 605 -3.37 13.49 24.32
CA PRO A 605 -2.42 13.48 23.22
C PRO A 605 -2.62 12.26 22.31
N LEU A 606 -2.50 12.49 21.00
CA LEU A 606 -2.54 11.47 19.96
C LEU A 606 -1.35 11.66 19.01
N TRP A 607 -0.65 10.57 18.69
CA TRP A 607 0.40 10.57 17.68
C TRP A 607 -0.08 9.83 16.44
N VAL A 608 -0.04 10.50 15.30
CA VAL A 608 -0.50 9.96 14.02
C VAL A 608 0.71 9.67 13.16
N ASP A 609 1.02 8.40 12.93
CA ASP A 609 2.13 7.99 12.05
C ASP A 609 1.65 7.77 10.60
N ARG A 610 2.61 7.64 9.68
CA ARG A 610 2.36 7.05 8.36
C ARG A 610 2.14 5.54 8.44
N ARG A 611 1.53 4.94 7.40
CA ARG A 611 1.18 3.52 7.34
C ARG A 611 2.33 2.55 7.65
N ALA A 612 3.54 2.82 7.17
CA ALA A 612 4.70 1.95 7.41
C ALA A 612 5.01 1.74 8.90
N ALA A 613 4.51 2.60 9.78
CA ALA A 613 4.60 2.42 11.22
C ALA A 613 3.85 1.18 11.74
N THR A 614 2.79 0.72 11.06
CA THR A 614 2.01 -0.47 11.44
C THR A 614 2.04 -1.60 10.40
N TYR A 615 2.39 -1.30 9.15
CA TYR A 615 2.40 -2.27 8.06
C TYR A 615 3.63 -2.11 7.17
N ALA A 616 4.52 -3.08 7.24
CA ALA A 616 5.69 -3.20 6.38
C ALA A 616 6.28 -4.61 6.49
N SER A 617 6.87 -5.08 5.40
CA SER A 617 7.64 -6.32 5.36
C SER A 617 9.12 -5.97 5.19
N TRP A 618 9.96 -6.32 6.17
CA TRP A 618 11.36 -5.92 6.23
C TRP A 618 12.29 -7.05 5.76
N TYR A 619 13.31 -6.70 4.98
CA TYR A 619 14.38 -7.61 4.61
C TYR A 619 15.72 -7.03 5.07
N GLU A 620 16.43 -7.75 5.91
CA GLU A 620 17.77 -7.40 6.38
C GLU A 620 18.82 -8.11 5.54
N LEU A 621 19.78 -7.38 5.00
CA LEU A 621 20.95 -7.96 4.32
C LEU A 621 22.23 -7.19 4.65
N PHE A 622 23.38 -7.84 4.46
CA PHE A 622 24.68 -7.19 4.56
C PHE A 622 25.14 -6.76 3.17
N PRO A 623 25.31 -5.45 2.89
CA PRO A 623 25.75 -4.97 1.58
C PRO A 623 27.07 -5.60 1.12
N ARG A 624 28.00 -5.81 2.07
CA ARG A 624 29.32 -6.41 1.81
C ARG A 624 29.27 -7.86 1.28
N SER A 625 28.16 -8.57 1.43
CA SER A 625 28.02 -9.96 0.97
C SER A 625 27.29 -10.09 -0.36
N GLN A 626 26.88 -8.98 -1.00
CA GLN A 626 26.05 -9.03 -2.19
C GLN A 626 26.84 -9.17 -3.50
N ALA A 627 28.17 -9.18 -3.45
CA ALA A 627 29.00 -9.46 -4.62
C ALA A 627 28.70 -10.86 -5.19
N ALA A 628 28.60 -10.96 -6.52
CA ALA A 628 28.45 -12.24 -7.20
C ALA A 628 29.72 -13.12 -7.11
N GLU A 629 30.88 -12.49 -6.98
CA GLU A 629 32.17 -13.16 -6.89
C GLU A 629 32.49 -13.58 -5.44
N LEU A 630 32.85 -14.85 -5.26
CA LEU A 630 33.20 -15.41 -3.94
C LEU A 630 34.41 -14.69 -3.35
N GLY A 631 34.32 -14.30 -2.08
CA GLY A 631 35.41 -13.65 -1.35
C GLY A 631 35.60 -12.16 -1.66
N ARG A 632 34.92 -11.61 -2.67
CA ARG A 632 34.94 -10.16 -2.95
C ARG A 632 34.00 -9.42 -2.02
N HIS A 633 34.45 -8.30 -1.46
CA HIS A 633 33.59 -7.37 -0.73
C HIS A 633 32.57 -6.72 -1.69
N GLY A 634 31.29 -6.75 -1.32
CA GLY A 634 30.21 -6.14 -2.06
C GLY A 634 30.19 -4.60 -1.94
N THR A 635 29.65 -3.96 -2.96
CA THR A 635 29.44 -2.51 -3.06
C THR A 635 27.95 -2.17 -3.03
N PHE A 636 27.60 -0.89 -2.96
CA PHE A 636 26.20 -0.49 -3.12
C PHE A 636 25.61 -0.84 -4.50
N ASP A 637 26.41 -0.91 -5.57
CA ASP A 637 25.93 -1.32 -6.89
C ASP A 637 25.58 -2.82 -6.95
N ASP A 638 26.30 -3.66 -6.20
CA ASP A 638 25.93 -5.07 -6.04
C ASP A 638 24.57 -5.20 -5.33
N VAL A 639 24.26 -4.31 -4.38
CA VAL A 639 22.93 -4.23 -3.76
C VAL A 639 21.87 -3.76 -4.76
N VAL A 640 22.17 -2.77 -5.61
CA VAL A 640 21.27 -2.30 -6.67
C VAL A 640 20.86 -3.46 -7.59
N ALA A 641 21.81 -4.32 -7.97
CA ALA A 641 21.52 -5.51 -8.77
C ALA A 641 20.59 -6.52 -8.06
N ARG A 642 20.54 -6.52 -6.73
CA ARG A 642 19.69 -7.41 -5.92
C ARG A 642 18.25 -6.90 -5.75
N LEU A 643 18.00 -5.59 -5.89
CA LEU A 643 16.69 -4.96 -5.63
C LEU A 643 15.51 -5.60 -6.38
N PRO A 644 15.61 -5.99 -7.67
CA PRO A 644 14.49 -6.63 -8.36
C PRO A 644 14.02 -7.92 -7.68
N HIS A 645 14.95 -8.73 -7.16
CA HIS A 645 14.63 -9.98 -6.48
C HIS A 645 13.96 -9.74 -5.11
N ILE A 646 14.41 -8.72 -4.38
CA ILE A 646 13.84 -8.33 -3.08
C ILE A 646 12.41 -7.78 -3.27
N ARG A 647 12.21 -6.95 -4.30
CA ARG A 647 10.88 -6.48 -4.72
C ARG A 647 9.97 -7.65 -5.08
N ASP A 648 10.45 -8.61 -5.86
CA ASP A 648 9.65 -9.77 -6.31
C ASP A 648 9.25 -10.69 -5.13
N MET A 649 10.01 -10.69 -4.02
CA MET A 649 9.61 -11.31 -2.75
C MET A 649 8.56 -10.51 -1.97
N GLY A 650 8.26 -9.28 -2.38
CA GLY A 650 7.25 -8.44 -1.79
C GLY A 650 7.65 -7.77 -0.47
N PHE A 651 8.93 -7.45 -0.31
CA PHE A 651 9.38 -6.59 0.80
C PHE A 651 9.13 -5.11 0.50
N ASP A 652 9.03 -4.31 1.55
CA ASP A 652 8.76 -2.87 1.51
C ASP A 652 9.92 -2.06 2.12
N VAL A 653 10.72 -2.68 3.00
CA VAL A 653 11.87 -2.04 3.68
C VAL A 653 13.11 -2.91 3.54
N LEU A 654 14.21 -2.30 3.13
CA LEU A 654 15.54 -2.90 3.09
C LEU A 654 16.38 -2.35 4.24
N TYR A 655 16.70 -3.21 5.20
CA TYR A 655 17.43 -2.87 6.42
C TYR A 655 18.90 -3.29 6.28
N PHE A 656 19.82 -2.35 6.58
CA PHE A 656 21.25 -2.62 6.64
C PHE A 656 21.79 -2.56 8.07
N PRO A 657 22.66 -3.50 8.47
CA PRO A 657 23.63 -3.28 9.54
C PRO A 657 24.45 -1.99 9.29
N PRO A 658 25.23 -1.51 10.27
CA PRO A 658 26.00 -0.28 10.11
C PRO A 658 26.86 -0.29 8.83
N ILE A 659 26.75 0.78 8.03
CA ILE A 659 27.44 0.95 6.74
C ILE A 659 28.71 1.81 6.85
N HIS A 660 29.20 1.99 8.06
CA HIS A 660 30.26 2.92 8.43
C HIS A 660 31.64 2.22 8.44
N PRO A 661 32.76 2.97 8.42
CA PRO A 661 34.10 2.41 8.61
C PRO A 661 34.19 1.52 9.86
N ILE A 662 34.90 0.39 9.76
CA ILE A 662 35.02 -0.61 10.83
C ILE A 662 36.41 -0.52 11.48
N GLY A 663 36.46 -0.49 12.80
CA GLY A 663 37.69 -0.45 13.58
C GLY A 663 38.65 -1.61 13.29
N ARG A 664 39.95 -1.36 13.47
CA ARG A 664 41.04 -2.34 13.30
C ARG A 664 41.57 -2.82 14.64
N THR A 665 41.58 -1.96 15.66
CA THR A 665 41.99 -2.29 17.03
C THR A 665 40.99 -3.24 17.66
N HIS A 666 41.46 -4.39 18.15
CA HIS A 666 40.66 -5.47 18.73
C HIS A 666 39.55 -5.99 17.81
N ARG A 667 39.72 -5.85 16.48
CA ARG A 667 38.79 -6.38 15.50
C ARG A 667 38.56 -7.87 15.72
N LYS A 668 37.29 -8.29 15.65
CA LYS A 668 36.93 -9.71 15.72
C LYS A 668 37.12 -10.41 14.39
N GLY A 669 37.68 -11.62 14.42
CA GLY A 669 37.78 -12.50 13.26
C GLY A 669 36.53 -13.40 13.08
N PRO A 670 36.54 -14.29 12.07
CA PRO A 670 35.46 -15.24 11.80
C PRO A 670 35.02 -16.01 13.05
N ASN A 671 33.72 -16.36 13.10
CA ASN A 671 33.10 -17.04 14.25
C ASN A 671 33.32 -16.34 15.60
N ASN A 672 33.32 -14.99 15.62
CA ASN A 672 33.45 -14.18 16.83
C ASN A 672 34.81 -14.38 17.54
N SER A 673 35.86 -14.74 16.79
CA SER A 673 37.23 -14.90 17.30
C SER A 673 37.77 -13.57 17.83
N LEU A 674 38.52 -13.62 18.94
CA LEU A 674 39.24 -12.45 19.49
C LEU A 674 40.48 -12.08 18.68
N HIS A 675 40.90 -12.94 17.76
CA HIS A 675 42.02 -12.73 16.86
C HIS A 675 41.49 -12.58 15.43
N SER A 676 41.83 -11.46 14.78
CA SER A 676 41.57 -11.20 13.36
C SER A 676 42.87 -11.30 12.55
N GLU A 677 42.80 -11.93 11.39
CA GLU A 677 43.87 -11.99 10.40
C GLU A 677 43.79 -10.83 9.38
N PRO A 678 44.87 -10.51 8.66
CA PRO A 678 44.80 -9.59 7.53
C PRO A 678 43.77 -10.04 6.49
N GLY A 679 42.79 -9.18 6.20
CA GLY A 679 41.68 -9.49 5.29
C GLY A 679 40.34 -9.80 5.99
N ASP A 680 40.35 -10.05 7.31
CA ASP A 680 39.11 -10.20 8.05
C ASP A 680 38.33 -8.88 8.11
N VAL A 681 37.05 -8.96 7.74
CA VAL A 681 36.16 -7.80 7.58
C VAL A 681 35.63 -7.24 8.90
N GLY A 682 35.68 -8.02 9.98
CA GLY A 682 35.23 -7.61 11.31
C GLY A 682 33.72 -7.40 11.45
N SER A 683 33.31 -6.94 12.62
CA SER A 683 31.91 -6.62 12.95
C SER A 683 31.53 -5.23 12.44
N PRO A 684 30.44 -5.06 11.65
CA PRO A 684 29.94 -3.74 11.27
C PRO A 684 29.58 -2.85 12.46
N TYR A 685 29.22 -3.46 13.60
CA TYR A 685 28.88 -2.75 14.83
C TYR A 685 30.10 -2.14 15.55
N ALA A 686 31.34 -2.46 15.12
CA ALA A 686 32.56 -1.81 15.58
C ALA A 686 32.83 -0.51 14.80
N ILE A 687 31.88 0.42 14.91
CA ILE A 687 31.81 1.66 14.12
C ILE A 687 32.98 2.58 14.46
N GLY A 688 33.67 3.04 13.42
CA GLY A 688 34.70 4.07 13.50
C GLY A 688 36.07 3.56 13.12
N ALA A 689 36.75 4.33 12.27
CA ALA A 689 38.16 4.16 11.96
C ALA A 689 38.75 5.52 11.58
N ALA A 690 40.00 5.54 11.10
CA ALA A 690 40.64 6.77 10.66
C ALA A 690 39.87 7.48 9.53
N GLU A 691 39.14 6.70 8.73
CA GLU A 691 38.36 7.13 7.58
C GLU A 691 37.05 7.84 7.96
N GLY A 692 36.54 7.67 9.18
CA GLY A 692 35.30 8.33 9.61
C GLY A 692 34.52 7.58 10.70
N GLY A 693 33.37 8.14 11.06
CA GLY A 693 32.46 7.62 12.09
C GLY A 693 31.05 7.35 11.56
N HIS A 694 30.04 7.68 12.36
CA HIS A 694 28.61 7.41 12.10
C HIS A 694 27.99 8.21 10.94
N ASP A 695 28.70 9.20 10.42
CA ASP A 695 28.34 10.05 9.28
C ASP A 695 29.17 9.75 8.02
N ALA A 696 29.99 8.69 8.06
CA ALA A 696 30.83 8.26 6.96
C ALA A 696 30.38 6.91 6.37
N ILE A 697 30.73 6.68 5.11
CA ILE A 697 30.53 5.41 4.41
C ILE A 697 31.79 4.56 4.51
N HIS A 698 31.65 3.25 4.71
CA HIS A 698 32.77 2.31 4.66
C HIS A 698 33.41 2.34 3.26
N PRO A 699 34.73 2.57 3.12
CA PRO A 699 35.37 2.78 1.82
C PRO A 699 35.13 1.66 0.79
N GLU A 700 35.11 0.41 1.23
CA GLU A 700 34.85 -0.75 0.34
C GLU A 700 33.39 -0.87 -0.12
N LEU A 701 32.44 -0.19 0.52
CA LEU A 701 31.05 -0.11 0.04
C LEU A 701 30.87 0.93 -1.08
N GLY A 702 31.74 1.95 -1.10
CA GLY A 702 31.71 3.06 -2.05
C GLY A 702 31.71 4.43 -1.35
N THR A 703 31.04 5.39 -1.96
CA THR A 703 30.93 6.78 -1.49
C THR A 703 29.50 7.14 -1.09
N LEU A 704 29.31 8.34 -0.52
CA LEU A 704 27.97 8.87 -0.25
C LEU A 704 27.13 9.01 -1.53
N ALA A 705 27.74 9.34 -2.67
CA ALA A 705 27.04 9.42 -3.95
C ALA A 705 26.53 8.03 -4.42
N ASP A 706 27.30 6.98 -4.15
CA ASP A 706 26.89 5.60 -4.45
C ASP A 706 25.74 5.16 -3.54
N PHE A 707 25.78 5.54 -2.26
CA PHE A 707 24.66 5.32 -1.34
C PHE A 707 23.38 6.04 -1.79
N LEU A 708 23.49 7.31 -2.19
CA LEU A 708 22.33 8.08 -2.70
C LEU A 708 21.75 7.46 -3.98
N ARG A 709 22.60 6.93 -4.87
CA ARG A 709 22.16 6.15 -6.03
C ARG A 709 21.37 4.92 -5.58
N LEU A 710 21.87 4.16 -4.60
CA LEU A 710 21.14 3.02 -4.04
C LEU A 710 19.79 3.44 -3.43
N VAL A 711 19.72 4.53 -2.67
CA VAL A 711 18.45 5.06 -2.10
C VAL A 711 17.45 5.35 -3.22
N GLU A 712 17.88 6.01 -4.29
CA GLU A 712 17.02 6.31 -5.44
C GLU A 712 16.55 5.05 -6.18
N HIS A 713 17.45 4.07 -6.39
CA HIS A 713 17.07 2.80 -7.00
C HIS A 713 16.11 2.00 -6.11
N ALA A 714 16.36 1.90 -4.80
CA ALA A 714 15.48 1.26 -3.84
C ALA A 714 14.08 1.87 -3.90
N ARG A 715 14.00 3.21 -3.90
CA ARG A 715 12.74 3.97 -4.03
C ARG A 715 11.99 3.63 -5.32
N ARG A 716 12.67 3.53 -6.47
CA ARG A 716 12.05 3.10 -7.75
C ARG A 716 11.51 1.68 -7.70
N HIS A 717 12.08 0.82 -6.87
CA HIS A 717 11.60 -0.53 -6.61
C HIS A 717 10.55 -0.62 -5.49
N GLY A 718 10.08 0.53 -4.95
CA GLY A 718 9.10 0.57 -3.87
C GLY A 718 9.67 0.16 -2.51
N LEU A 719 10.99 0.24 -2.33
CA LEU A 719 11.70 -0.11 -1.10
C LEU A 719 12.18 1.15 -0.38
N GLU A 720 11.96 1.23 0.93
CA GLU A 720 12.59 2.21 1.81
C GLU A 720 13.88 1.64 2.43
N ILE A 721 14.91 2.47 2.57
CA ILE A 721 16.12 2.07 3.30
C ILE A 721 15.94 2.34 4.80
N ALA A 722 16.23 1.32 5.62
CA ALA A 722 16.40 1.44 7.05
C ALA A 722 17.87 1.27 7.43
N LEU A 723 18.40 2.19 8.23
CA LEU A 723 19.78 2.09 8.74
C LEU A 723 19.80 1.68 10.20
N ASP A 724 20.78 0.86 10.56
CA ASP A 724 21.11 0.64 11.96
C ASP A 724 21.67 1.92 12.60
N PHE A 725 21.20 2.22 13.81
CA PHE A 725 21.72 3.29 14.65
C PHE A 725 22.22 2.71 15.97
N ALA A 726 23.49 2.30 15.98
CA ALA A 726 24.18 1.79 17.16
C ALA A 726 25.02 2.88 17.83
N ILE A 727 24.62 3.29 19.04
CA ILE A 727 25.37 4.28 19.84
C ILE A 727 26.51 3.58 20.58
N GLN A 728 27.63 3.42 19.88
CA GLN A 728 28.89 2.85 20.37
C GLN A 728 30.03 3.18 19.41
N CYS A 729 31.27 2.95 19.82
CA CYS A 729 32.44 3.28 19.01
C CYS A 729 33.46 2.14 19.07
N SER A 730 34.17 1.88 17.98
CA SER A 730 35.43 1.15 18.05
C SER A 730 36.48 2.00 18.80
N PRO A 731 37.59 1.39 19.27
CA PRO A 731 38.72 2.14 19.83
C PRO A 731 39.35 3.15 18.85
N ASP A 732 39.14 2.96 17.54
CA ASP A 732 39.70 3.81 16.48
C ASP A 732 38.76 4.94 16.04
N HIS A 733 37.56 5.03 16.61
CA HIS A 733 36.58 6.03 16.22
C HIS A 733 37.11 7.46 16.49
N PRO A 734 36.96 8.43 15.57
CA PRO A 734 37.52 9.78 15.73
C PRO A 734 37.08 10.53 17.00
N TRP A 735 35.90 10.20 17.53
CA TRP A 735 35.41 10.75 18.81
C TRP A 735 36.30 10.42 20.01
N LEU A 736 37.04 9.31 20.02
CA LEU A 736 37.93 9.00 21.14
C LEU A 736 39.06 10.02 21.29
N ALA A 737 39.53 10.56 20.15
CA ALA A 737 40.54 11.60 20.12
C ALA A 737 39.94 13.01 20.23
N ARG A 738 38.82 13.27 19.54
CA ARG A 738 38.19 14.61 19.46
C ARG A 738 37.31 14.95 20.67
N HIS A 739 36.70 13.94 21.28
CA HIS A 739 35.74 14.06 22.39
C HIS A 739 36.02 13.03 23.49
N PRO A 740 37.24 13.02 24.09
CA PRO A 740 37.58 12.07 25.14
C PRO A 740 36.64 12.18 26.36
N GLU A 741 35.99 13.33 26.55
CA GLU A 741 35.01 13.58 27.60
C GLU A 741 33.71 12.78 27.44
N TRP A 742 33.43 12.21 26.27
CA TRP A 742 32.26 11.35 26.04
C TRP A 742 32.48 9.91 26.51
N PHE A 743 33.67 9.55 26.98
CA PHE A 743 34.00 8.18 27.37
C PHE A 743 34.48 8.13 28.82
N GLU A 744 34.11 7.06 29.52
CA GLU A 744 34.60 6.81 30.87
C GLU A 744 35.93 6.06 30.82
N ARG A 745 36.96 6.66 31.40
CA ARG A 745 38.26 6.03 31.62
C ARG A 745 38.32 5.45 33.02
N ARG A 746 38.91 4.26 33.13
CA ARG A 746 39.30 3.64 34.38
C ARG A 746 40.42 4.45 35.03
N ALA A 747 40.71 4.15 36.30
CA ALA A 747 41.77 4.81 37.06
C ALA A 747 43.17 4.63 36.42
N ASP A 748 43.37 3.55 35.67
CA ASP A 748 44.60 3.28 34.89
C ASP A 748 44.65 3.98 33.52
N GLY A 749 43.64 4.78 33.19
CA GLY A 749 43.52 5.52 31.93
C GLY A 749 42.91 4.72 30.76
N THR A 750 42.69 3.41 30.92
CA THR A 750 42.07 2.56 29.89
C THR A 750 40.55 2.76 29.82
N ILE A 751 39.91 2.42 28.70
CA ILE A 751 38.45 2.49 28.55
C ILE A 751 37.89 1.08 28.65
N ARG A 752 36.80 0.90 29.39
CA ARG A 752 36.13 -0.39 29.49
C ARG A 752 35.38 -0.69 28.19
N TYR A 753 35.62 -1.87 27.62
CA TYR A 753 34.85 -2.36 26.47
C TYR A 753 33.38 -2.59 26.82
N ALA A 754 32.50 -2.61 25.82
CA ALA A 754 31.08 -2.81 26.05
C ALA A 754 30.77 -4.28 26.41
N GLU A 755 29.74 -4.48 27.25
CA GLU A 755 29.27 -5.80 27.66
C GLU A 755 27.73 -5.80 27.73
N ASN A 756 27.12 -6.90 27.32
CA ASN A 756 25.72 -7.23 27.61
C ASN A 756 25.68 -8.64 28.19
N PRO A 757 25.91 -8.81 29.51
CA PRO A 757 26.23 -10.11 30.10
C PRO A 757 25.25 -11.22 29.69
N PRO A 758 25.75 -12.40 29.25
CA PRO A 758 27.15 -12.84 29.26
C PRO A 758 27.99 -12.39 28.04
N LYS A 759 27.44 -11.66 27.07
CA LYS A 759 28.14 -11.23 25.85
C LYS A 759 29.17 -10.13 26.17
N LYS A 760 30.38 -10.29 25.62
CA LYS A 760 31.47 -9.31 25.67
C LYS A 760 31.79 -8.80 24.26
N TYR A 761 32.06 -7.51 24.15
CA TYR A 761 32.32 -6.84 22.90
C TYR A 761 33.63 -6.05 23.00
N GLU A 762 34.75 -6.77 22.94
CA GLU A 762 36.12 -6.25 23.07
C GLU A 762 36.50 -5.26 21.97
N ASP A 763 35.80 -5.30 20.84
CA ASP A 763 35.95 -4.46 19.65
C ASP A 763 35.24 -3.10 19.77
N ILE A 764 34.50 -2.83 20.85
CA ILE A 764 33.73 -1.59 21.04
C ILE A 764 33.79 -1.04 22.46
N VAL A 765 33.57 0.27 22.56
CA VAL A 765 33.44 1.06 23.78
C VAL A 765 32.13 1.86 23.76
N ASN A 766 31.56 2.09 24.95
CA ASN A 766 30.33 2.85 25.10
C ASN A 766 30.59 4.33 25.42
N VAL A 767 29.73 5.21 24.89
CA VAL A 767 29.66 6.60 25.35
C VAL A 767 29.06 6.69 26.76
N SER A 768 29.55 7.62 27.58
CA SER A 768 29.02 7.91 28.91
C SER A 768 28.01 9.05 28.87
N PHE A 769 26.78 8.74 29.27
CA PHE A 769 25.70 9.70 29.39
C PHE A 769 25.65 10.43 30.74
N TYR A 770 26.30 9.92 31.78
CA TYR A 770 26.12 10.39 33.18
C TYR A 770 27.41 10.68 33.96
N GLY A 771 28.60 10.32 33.46
CA GLY A 771 29.89 10.48 34.17
C GLY A 771 30.56 11.85 34.01
N GLY A 772 31.32 12.30 35.03
CA GLY A 772 32.27 13.45 35.01
C GLY A 772 31.78 14.80 35.57
N SER A 773 32.73 15.71 35.87
CA SER A 773 32.46 17.13 36.19
C SER A 773 32.04 17.90 34.94
N GLY A 774 31.05 18.81 35.04
CA GLY A 774 30.47 19.54 33.88
C GLY A 774 29.21 18.89 33.25
N ARG A 775 28.43 18.13 34.02
CA ARG A 775 27.29 17.28 33.61
C ARG A 775 26.28 17.87 32.61
N ARG A 776 26.02 19.18 32.60
CA ARG A 776 24.95 19.77 31.77
C ARG A 776 25.40 20.14 30.36
N ALA A 777 26.61 20.70 30.22
CA ALA A 777 27.17 21.08 28.92
C ALA A 777 27.54 19.84 28.09
N ARG A 778 28.18 18.83 28.71
CA ARG A 778 28.53 17.55 28.08
C ARG A 778 27.32 16.77 27.56
N LYS A 779 26.25 16.70 28.37
CA LYS A 779 24.99 16.03 28.00
C LYS A 779 24.37 16.67 26.76
N SER A 780 24.39 17.99 26.66
CA SER A 780 23.80 18.71 25.53
C SER A 780 24.62 18.50 24.24
N ALA A 781 25.96 18.46 24.32
CA ALA A 781 26.82 18.26 23.16
C ALA A 781 26.73 16.85 22.57
N LEU A 782 26.82 15.79 23.38
CA LEU A 782 26.67 14.40 22.91
C LEU A 782 25.27 14.16 22.33
N TRP A 783 24.23 14.64 23.02
CA TRP A 783 22.85 14.51 22.54
C TRP A 783 22.65 15.23 21.20
N GLY A 784 23.20 16.44 21.07
CA GLY A 784 23.22 17.19 19.81
C GLY A 784 23.92 16.43 18.69
N ALA A 785 25.13 15.92 18.92
CA ALA A 785 25.88 15.16 17.91
C ALA A 785 25.13 13.91 17.43
N LEU A 786 24.52 13.16 18.34
CA LEU A 786 23.73 11.97 18.01
C LEU A 786 22.47 12.33 17.21
N ARG A 787 21.79 13.44 17.57
CA ARG A 787 20.67 13.98 16.78
C ARG A 787 21.11 14.38 15.40
N ASP A 788 22.24 15.08 15.28
CA ASP A 788 22.71 15.63 14.02
C ASP A 788 23.15 14.51 13.05
N ILE A 789 23.64 13.37 13.55
CA ILE A 789 23.85 12.14 12.74
C ILE A 789 22.53 11.62 12.16
N VAL A 790 21.48 11.51 12.97
CA VAL A 790 20.16 11.05 12.49
C VAL A 790 19.63 12.02 11.44
N LEU A 791 19.69 13.33 11.73
CA LEU A 791 19.24 14.36 10.79
C LEU A 791 20.06 14.42 9.50
N PHE A 792 21.36 14.11 9.56
CA PHE A 792 22.21 13.97 8.39
C PHE A 792 21.66 12.87 7.47
N TRP A 793 21.44 11.66 7.97
CA TRP A 793 20.90 10.57 7.15
C TRP A 793 19.46 10.83 6.68
N VAL A 794 18.65 11.51 7.50
CA VAL A 794 17.32 11.98 7.09
C VAL A 794 17.41 12.96 5.92
N SER A 795 18.34 13.91 5.94
CA SER A 795 18.53 14.81 4.79
C SER A 795 18.97 14.09 3.50
N HIS A 796 19.52 12.87 3.62
CA HIS A 796 19.93 12.00 2.50
C HIS A 796 18.91 10.91 2.15
N GLY A 797 17.64 11.07 2.55
CA GLY A 797 16.53 10.22 2.12
C GLY A 797 16.24 9.01 3.01
N VAL A 798 16.99 8.77 4.08
CA VAL A 798 16.69 7.71 5.06
C VAL A 798 15.53 8.15 5.95
N ARG A 799 14.50 7.32 6.10
CA ARG A 799 13.31 7.63 6.93
C ARG A 799 13.06 6.63 8.04
N ILE A 800 13.91 5.63 8.16
CA ILE A 800 13.74 4.54 9.11
C ILE A 800 15.08 4.23 9.79
N PHE A 801 15.06 4.18 11.12
CA PHE A 801 16.23 3.81 11.93
C PHE A 801 15.90 2.61 12.81
N ARG A 802 16.63 1.51 12.64
CA ARG A 802 16.66 0.40 13.60
C ARG A 802 17.67 0.77 14.66
N VAL A 803 17.19 1.03 15.88
CA VAL A 803 18.04 1.48 16.98
C VAL A 803 18.52 0.27 17.77
N ASP A 804 19.84 0.11 17.85
CA ASP A 804 20.49 -0.99 18.54
C ASP A 804 20.45 -0.83 20.07
N ASN A 805 19.95 -1.85 20.76
CA ASN A 805 19.95 -1.96 22.22
C ASN A 805 19.56 -0.65 22.97
N PRO A 806 18.44 0.04 22.63
CA PRO A 806 18.10 1.33 23.21
C PRO A 806 17.85 1.27 24.72
N HIS A 807 17.51 0.09 25.25
CA HIS A 807 17.33 -0.17 26.67
C HIS A 807 18.62 -0.02 27.52
N THR A 808 19.79 0.06 26.88
CA THR A 808 21.08 0.32 27.53
C THR A 808 21.44 1.80 27.60
N LYS A 809 20.64 2.67 26.96
CA LYS A 809 20.83 4.12 26.90
C LYS A 809 19.73 4.86 27.70
N PRO A 810 19.94 6.11 28.13
CA PRO A 810 18.98 6.84 28.96
C PRO A 810 17.59 7.00 28.34
N LEU A 811 16.55 6.72 29.14
CA LEU A 811 15.16 6.98 28.71
C LEU A 811 14.89 8.45 28.34
N PRO A 812 15.34 9.46 29.11
CA PRO A 812 15.11 10.86 28.73
C PRO A 812 15.85 11.29 27.46
N PHE A 813 16.93 10.58 27.09
CA PHE A 813 17.64 10.85 25.83
C PHE A 813 16.75 10.45 24.66
N TRP A 814 16.17 9.24 24.69
CA TRP A 814 15.29 8.78 23.62
C TRP A 814 14.03 9.63 23.49
N GLU A 815 13.39 9.99 24.61
CA GLU A 815 12.22 10.90 24.61
C GLU A 815 12.56 12.22 23.90
N TRP A 816 13.73 12.79 24.21
CA TRP A 816 14.19 14.04 23.59
C TRP A 816 14.58 13.88 22.12
N LEU A 817 15.41 12.89 21.79
CA LEU A 817 15.93 12.66 20.43
C LEU A 817 14.78 12.43 19.44
N ILE A 818 13.84 11.55 19.81
CA ILE A 818 12.71 11.20 18.96
C ILE A 818 11.82 12.42 18.76
N ALA A 819 11.52 13.16 19.83
CA ALA A 819 10.72 14.39 19.74
C ALA A 819 11.40 15.46 18.86
N GLU A 820 12.72 15.64 18.96
CA GLU A 820 13.47 16.60 18.13
C GLU A 820 13.46 16.22 16.64
N VAL A 821 13.70 14.94 16.33
CA VAL A 821 13.72 14.46 14.95
C VAL A 821 12.33 14.50 14.35
N GLN A 822 11.33 13.94 15.05
CA GLN A 822 9.95 13.90 14.56
C GLN A 822 9.27 15.28 14.62
N GLY A 823 9.76 16.23 15.41
CA GLY A 823 9.30 17.62 15.33
C GLY A 823 9.64 18.29 13.99
N ARG A 824 10.68 17.83 13.30
CA ARG A 824 11.11 18.33 11.96
C ARG A 824 10.69 17.40 10.83
N TYR A 825 10.76 16.09 11.08
CA TYR A 825 10.47 15.01 10.14
C TYR A 825 9.58 13.97 10.82
N PRO A 826 8.28 14.26 11.05
CA PRO A 826 7.37 13.39 11.79
C PRO A 826 7.04 12.08 11.06
N ASP A 827 7.45 11.94 9.79
CA ASP A 827 7.41 10.71 9.01
C ASP A 827 8.53 9.70 9.37
N VAL A 828 9.54 10.11 10.15
CA VAL A 828 10.64 9.23 10.57
C VAL A 828 10.18 8.15 11.55
N ILE A 829 10.56 6.91 11.26
CA ILE A 829 10.25 5.71 12.06
C ILE A 829 11.48 5.28 12.86
N PHE A 830 11.28 5.03 14.16
CA PHE A 830 12.28 4.39 15.02
C PHE A 830 11.82 3.00 15.43
N LEU A 831 12.62 1.97 15.13
CA LEU A 831 12.43 0.60 15.59
C LEU A 831 13.34 0.33 16.79
N SER A 832 12.76 -0.02 17.93
CA SER A 832 13.49 -0.37 19.14
C SER A 832 13.90 -1.84 19.14
N GLU A 833 15.20 -2.14 19.02
CA GLU A 833 15.73 -3.49 19.29
C GLU A 833 15.96 -3.71 20.78
N ALA A 834 14.89 -3.98 21.52
CA ALA A 834 14.95 -4.13 22.97
C ALA A 834 14.49 -5.52 23.42
N PHE A 835 15.38 -6.51 23.36
CA PHE A 835 15.16 -7.81 23.99
C PHE A 835 15.48 -7.75 25.49
N THR A 836 14.58 -7.12 26.25
CA THR A 836 14.72 -6.89 27.70
C THR A 836 13.42 -7.24 28.42
N ARG A 837 13.20 -6.85 29.68
CA ARG A 837 11.94 -7.12 30.41
C ARG A 837 10.75 -6.33 29.83
N PRO A 838 9.50 -6.82 29.92
CA PRO A 838 8.34 -6.21 29.23
C PRO A 838 8.10 -4.75 29.59
N LYS A 839 8.21 -4.40 30.89
CA LYS A 839 8.02 -3.02 31.36
C LYS A 839 8.96 -2.02 30.70
N MET A 840 10.21 -2.42 30.42
CA MET A 840 11.17 -1.55 29.74
C MET A 840 10.83 -1.40 28.25
N MET A 841 10.46 -2.50 27.58
CA MET A 841 10.01 -2.47 26.17
C MET A 841 8.80 -1.55 26.00
N TYR A 842 7.79 -1.68 26.86
CA TYR A 842 6.61 -0.83 26.83
C TYR A 842 6.92 0.61 27.17
N ARG A 843 7.89 0.85 28.08
CA ARG A 843 8.34 2.21 28.38
C ARG A 843 8.98 2.88 27.16
N LEU A 844 9.85 2.19 26.42
CA LEU A 844 10.48 2.73 25.21
C LEU A 844 9.41 3.09 24.15
N ALA A 845 8.44 2.21 23.92
CA ALA A 845 7.34 2.49 23.01
C ALA A 845 6.53 3.73 23.42
N LYS A 846 6.22 3.90 24.71
CA LYS A 846 5.52 5.09 25.24
C LYS A 846 6.29 6.40 25.04
N LEU A 847 7.62 6.35 25.08
CA LEU A 847 8.48 7.55 24.94
C LEU A 847 8.61 8.06 23.51
N GLY A 848 8.19 7.26 22.51
CA GLY A 848 8.18 7.70 21.12
C GLY A 848 8.61 6.65 20.09
N PHE A 849 9.23 5.53 20.51
CA PHE A 849 9.62 4.49 19.56
C PHE A 849 8.42 3.99 18.77
N THR A 850 8.48 4.13 17.45
CA THR A 850 7.36 3.85 16.54
C THR A 850 7.02 2.36 16.50
N GLN A 851 8.05 1.51 16.52
CA GLN A 851 7.98 0.06 16.42
C GLN A 851 8.89 -0.61 17.45
N SER A 852 8.62 -1.87 17.78
CA SER A 852 9.38 -2.62 18.77
C SER A 852 9.64 -4.05 18.32
N TYR A 853 10.89 -4.51 18.44
CA TYR A 853 11.17 -5.95 18.46
C TYR A 853 10.43 -6.63 19.64
N THR A 854 10.30 -7.95 19.58
CA THR A 854 9.35 -8.70 20.40
C THR A 854 9.94 -10.02 20.89
N TYR A 855 9.18 -10.75 21.70
CA TYR A 855 9.58 -12.10 22.12
C TYR A 855 9.15 -13.20 21.15
N PHE A 856 8.72 -12.85 19.93
CA PHE A 856 8.12 -13.78 18.98
C PHE A 856 8.98 -15.04 18.77
N THR A 857 10.29 -14.89 18.59
CA THR A 857 11.25 -16.00 18.37
C THR A 857 11.29 -17.02 19.52
N TRP A 858 10.91 -16.62 20.74
CA TRP A 858 10.85 -17.48 21.93
C TRP A 858 9.41 -17.83 22.35
N ARG A 859 8.45 -17.74 21.44
CA ARG A 859 7.09 -18.27 21.61
C ARG A 859 6.89 -19.36 20.55
N ASN A 860 6.75 -20.60 20.99
CA ASN A 860 6.75 -21.77 20.10
C ASN A 860 5.52 -22.65 20.30
N THR A 861 4.99 -22.74 21.52
CA THR A 861 3.78 -23.52 21.77
C THR A 861 2.51 -22.73 21.42
N ARG A 862 1.40 -23.44 21.19
CA ARG A 862 0.10 -22.83 20.92
C ARG A 862 -0.32 -21.85 22.01
N VAL A 863 -0.16 -22.23 23.28
CA VAL A 863 -0.53 -21.39 24.44
C VAL A 863 0.34 -20.15 24.50
N GLU A 864 1.67 -20.31 24.41
CA GLU A 864 2.62 -19.18 24.39
C GLU A 864 2.31 -18.17 23.30
N LEU A 865 2.05 -18.64 22.08
CA LEU A 865 1.71 -17.79 20.94
C LEU A 865 0.36 -17.11 21.14
N ALA A 866 -0.69 -17.87 21.48
CA ALA A 866 -2.03 -17.31 21.65
C ALA A 866 -2.09 -16.26 22.77
N ASP A 867 -1.42 -16.50 23.90
CA ASP A 867 -1.37 -15.54 25.01
C ASP A 867 -0.62 -14.27 24.63
N TYR A 868 0.55 -14.41 24.00
CA TYR A 868 1.35 -13.26 23.58
C TYR A 868 0.63 -12.43 22.51
N LEU A 869 -0.02 -13.09 21.54
CA LEU A 869 -0.82 -12.42 20.51
C LEU A 869 -2.03 -11.69 21.10
N ARG A 870 -2.72 -12.28 22.10
CA ARG A 870 -3.81 -11.58 22.81
C ARG A 870 -3.32 -10.37 23.58
N GLU A 871 -2.15 -10.45 24.23
CA GLU A 871 -1.53 -9.33 24.97
C GLU A 871 -1.25 -8.16 24.04
N VAL A 872 -0.51 -8.38 22.95
CA VAL A 872 -0.06 -7.28 22.08
C VAL A 872 -1.16 -6.73 21.17
N SER A 873 -2.20 -7.51 20.85
CA SER A 873 -3.28 -7.12 19.93
C SER A 873 -4.42 -6.32 20.57
N ARG A 874 -4.41 -6.12 21.89
CA ARG A 874 -5.50 -5.48 22.64
C ARG A 874 -5.06 -4.25 23.44
N PRO A 875 -5.92 -3.24 23.60
CA PRO A 875 -5.70 -2.18 24.58
C PRO A 875 -5.50 -2.76 26.00
N PRO A 876 -4.63 -2.15 26.82
CA PRO A 876 -3.94 -0.88 26.56
C PRO A 876 -2.64 -1.03 25.73
N VAL A 877 -2.09 -2.23 25.56
CA VAL A 877 -0.77 -2.43 24.91
C VAL A 877 -0.79 -2.00 23.45
N ALA A 878 -1.83 -2.40 22.71
CA ALA A 878 -1.97 -2.09 21.28
C ALA A 878 -2.06 -0.57 20.99
N ASP A 879 -2.41 0.25 21.98
CA ASP A 879 -2.58 1.71 21.81
C ASP A 879 -1.24 2.46 21.73
N PHE A 880 -0.12 1.83 22.10
CA PHE A 880 1.21 2.46 22.04
C PHE A 880 2.32 1.54 21.54
N PHE A 881 2.14 0.21 21.59
CA PHE A 881 3.15 -0.79 21.23
C PHE A 881 2.81 -1.41 19.88
N ARG A 882 3.73 -1.34 18.92
CA ARG A 882 3.59 -1.96 17.60
C ARG A 882 4.60 -3.12 17.46
N PRO A 883 4.16 -4.39 17.54
CA PRO A 883 5.04 -5.54 17.57
C PRO A 883 5.63 -5.84 16.19
N HIS A 884 6.95 -5.84 16.07
CA HIS A 884 7.69 -6.23 14.87
C HIS A 884 8.19 -7.67 15.00
N PHE A 885 7.68 -8.56 14.16
CA PHE A 885 7.95 -10.01 14.20
C PHE A 885 9.04 -10.39 13.20
N PHE A 886 10.30 -10.14 13.56
CA PHE A 886 11.43 -10.76 12.86
C PHE A 886 11.45 -12.28 13.13
N VAL A 887 11.55 -13.08 12.06
CA VAL A 887 11.60 -14.55 12.15
C VAL A 887 12.98 -15.06 12.57
N ASN A 888 14.02 -14.31 12.24
CA ASN A 888 15.42 -14.49 12.62
C ASN A 888 16.12 -13.11 12.61
N THR A 889 17.29 -13.03 13.22
CA THR A 889 18.20 -11.87 13.11
C THR A 889 19.64 -12.38 13.04
N PRO A 890 20.65 -11.56 12.70
CA PRO A 890 22.05 -12.00 12.70
C PRO A 890 22.54 -12.54 14.06
N ASP A 891 21.86 -12.17 15.14
CA ASP A 891 22.13 -12.60 16.52
C ASP A 891 21.22 -13.73 17.02
N ILE A 892 20.12 -14.01 16.31
CA ILE A 892 19.07 -14.95 16.73
C ILE A 892 18.76 -15.89 15.56
N ASN A 893 19.40 -17.06 15.60
CA ASN A 893 19.01 -18.31 14.96
C ASN A 893 18.18 -19.12 15.98
N PRO A 894 16.83 -18.98 16.00
CA PRO A 894 15.98 -19.56 17.04
C PRO A 894 16.15 -21.07 17.13
N TYR A 895 16.18 -21.62 18.35
CA TYR A 895 16.31 -23.07 18.57
C TYR A 895 15.30 -23.91 17.77
N PHE A 896 14.07 -23.41 17.61
CA PHE A 896 13.04 -24.07 16.80
C PHE A 896 13.50 -24.29 15.34
N LEU A 897 14.21 -23.34 14.73
CA LEU A 897 14.67 -23.46 13.33
C LEU A 897 15.84 -24.42 13.17
N GLN A 898 16.65 -24.60 14.21
CA GLN A 898 17.88 -25.41 14.18
C GLN A 898 17.60 -26.91 13.91
N THR A 899 16.39 -27.39 14.24
CA THR A 899 16.04 -28.83 14.14
C THR A 899 14.80 -29.12 13.32
N SER A 900 14.05 -28.10 12.87
CA SER A 900 12.75 -28.26 12.22
C SER A 900 12.81 -28.46 10.70
N GLY A 901 13.95 -28.23 10.07
CA GLY A 901 14.10 -28.27 8.61
C GLY A 901 13.19 -27.25 7.90
N ARG A 902 12.99 -27.42 6.59
CA ARG A 902 12.23 -26.49 5.75
C ARG A 902 10.82 -26.17 6.29
N ALA A 903 10.13 -27.15 6.85
CA ALA A 903 8.79 -26.99 7.42
C ALA A 903 8.75 -25.94 8.54
N GLY A 904 9.76 -25.92 9.41
CA GLY A 904 9.85 -24.92 10.47
C GLY A 904 9.97 -23.48 9.97
N PHE A 905 10.75 -23.26 8.90
CA PHE A 905 10.86 -21.94 8.27
C PHE A 905 9.53 -21.48 7.68
N LEU A 906 8.78 -22.38 7.04
CA LEU A 906 7.43 -22.10 6.54
C LEU A 906 6.46 -21.73 7.69
N ILE A 907 6.49 -22.48 8.80
CA ILE A 907 5.67 -22.23 9.99
C ILE A 907 5.96 -20.84 10.55
N ARG A 908 7.23 -20.51 10.78
CA ARG A 908 7.63 -19.21 11.34
C ARG A 908 7.31 -18.05 10.41
N ALA A 909 7.49 -18.22 9.10
CA ALA A 909 7.09 -17.23 8.10
C ALA A 909 5.58 -16.98 8.14
N ALA A 910 4.76 -18.04 8.10
CA ALA A 910 3.31 -17.92 8.14
C ALA A 910 2.82 -17.26 9.44
N LEU A 911 3.36 -17.66 10.60
CA LEU A 911 3.02 -17.07 11.89
C LEU A 911 3.31 -15.56 11.90
N ALA A 912 4.53 -15.14 11.55
CA ALA A 912 4.92 -13.73 11.57
C ALA A 912 4.09 -12.91 10.58
N ALA A 913 3.97 -13.41 9.35
CA ALA A 913 3.29 -12.76 8.24
C ALA A 913 1.78 -12.58 8.46
N THR A 914 1.13 -13.44 9.24
CA THR A 914 -0.34 -13.41 9.42
C THR A 914 -0.80 -12.84 10.76
N THR A 915 0.10 -12.68 11.74
CA THR A 915 -0.27 -12.24 13.09
C THR A 915 0.18 -10.81 13.44
N SER A 916 1.15 -10.25 12.71
CA SER A 916 1.52 -8.83 12.83
C SER A 916 1.53 -8.12 11.48
N GLY A 917 1.12 -6.85 11.46
CA GLY A 917 1.32 -5.98 10.30
C GLY A 917 2.81 -5.71 10.01
N LEU A 918 3.69 -5.90 11.00
CA LEU A 918 5.14 -5.73 10.87
C LEU A 918 5.84 -7.07 11.04
N TRP A 919 6.54 -7.52 10.00
CA TRP A 919 7.40 -8.70 10.08
C TRP A 919 8.69 -8.46 9.33
N GLY A 920 9.72 -9.23 9.68
CA GLY A 920 11.05 -9.07 9.13
C GLY A 920 11.77 -10.40 8.91
N VAL A 921 12.66 -10.42 7.93
CA VAL A 921 13.48 -11.57 7.56
C VAL A 921 14.92 -11.12 7.42
N TYR A 922 15.86 -11.83 8.05
CA TYR A 922 17.28 -11.67 7.78
C TYR A 922 17.74 -12.68 6.71
N SER A 923 18.46 -12.17 5.71
CA SER A 923 18.92 -12.89 4.53
C SER A 923 19.58 -14.21 4.87
N GLY A 924 19.16 -15.28 4.20
CA GLY A 924 19.57 -16.67 4.49
C GLY A 924 18.41 -17.49 5.07
N PHE A 925 17.41 -16.85 5.69
CA PHE A 925 16.17 -17.50 6.11
C PHE A 925 15.42 -18.14 4.94
N GLU A 926 15.37 -17.47 3.79
CA GLU A 926 14.72 -17.97 2.59
C GLU A 926 15.39 -19.22 2.02
N LEU A 927 16.67 -19.44 2.36
CA LEU A 927 17.44 -20.63 2.01
C LEU A 927 17.39 -21.69 3.12
N CYS A 928 16.61 -21.45 4.17
CA CYS A 928 16.53 -22.28 5.36
C CYS A 928 17.87 -22.47 6.07
N GLU A 929 18.73 -21.44 6.12
CA GLU A 929 19.98 -21.50 6.89
C GLU A 929 19.68 -21.68 8.39
N TYR A 930 20.14 -22.80 8.97
CA TYR A 930 19.80 -23.20 10.34
C TYR A 930 21.01 -23.56 11.21
N GLN A 931 22.20 -23.69 10.64
CA GLN A 931 23.37 -24.22 11.35
C GLN A 931 23.79 -23.29 12.49
N PRO A 932 23.74 -23.76 13.75
CA PRO A 932 24.11 -22.94 14.89
C PRO A 932 25.57 -23.17 15.31
N VAL A 933 26.14 -22.21 16.03
CA VAL A 933 27.21 -22.52 16.99
C VAL A 933 26.60 -23.47 18.04
N PRO A 934 27.17 -24.67 18.28
CA PRO A 934 26.53 -25.67 19.13
C PRO A 934 26.07 -25.13 20.49
N GLY A 935 24.79 -25.35 20.82
CA GLY A 935 24.18 -24.92 22.08
C GLY A 935 23.92 -23.41 22.20
N LYS A 936 24.00 -22.65 21.10
CA LYS A 936 23.73 -21.21 21.06
C LYS A 936 22.69 -20.88 19.99
N GLU A 937 22.14 -19.68 20.09
CA GLU A 937 21.29 -19.07 19.04
C GLU A 937 22.12 -18.28 18.02
N GLU A 938 23.45 -18.36 18.04
CA GLU A 938 24.28 -17.70 17.02
C GLU A 938 24.43 -18.62 15.80
N TYR A 939 24.39 -18.03 14.60
CA TYR A 939 24.72 -18.73 13.36
C TYR A 939 26.19 -19.18 13.35
N LEU A 940 26.44 -20.41 12.89
CA LEU A 940 27.78 -20.84 12.51
C LEU A 940 28.24 -20.01 11.30
N ASP A 941 29.52 -19.63 11.28
CA ASP A 941 30.12 -18.81 10.23
C ASP A 941 29.34 -17.50 10.00
N SER A 942 28.93 -16.87 11.10
CA SER A 942 28.05 -15.70 11.10
C SER A 942 28.57 -14.59 10.19
N GLU A 943 27.69 -14.12 9.31
CA GLU A 943 27.91 -13.00 8.39
C GLU A 943 28.30 -11.69 9.09
N LYS A 944 28.08 -11.59 10.41
CA LYS A 944 28.60 -10.49 11.24
C LYS A 944 30.12 -10.40 11.21
N TYR A 945 30.84 -11.50 11.02
CA TYR A 945 32.30 -11.53 11.13
C TYR A 945 33.03 -11.93 9.83
N GLN A 946 32.29 -12.33 8.80
CA GLN A 946 32.84 -12.75 7.51
C GLN A 946 31.88 -12.42 6.36
N LEU A 947 32.38 -12.44 5.12
CA LEU A 947 31.54 -12.34 3.93
C LEU A 947 30.73 -13.63 3.72
N ARG A 948 29.48 -13.51 3.27
CA ARG A 948 28.56 -14.64 3.08
C ARG A 948 27.79 -14.54 1.76
N GLN A 949 28.47 -14.75 0.64
CA GLN A 949 27.82 -14.89 -0.67
C GLN A 949 26.93 -16.16 -0.69
N ARG A 950 25.77 -16.07 -1.33
CA ARG A 950 24.74 -17.13 -1.35
C ARG A 950 24.27 -17.44 -2.76
N ASP A 951 23.96 -18.72 -3.01
CA ASP A 951 23.17 -19.12 -4.18
C ASP A 951 21.67 -18.95 -3.86
N TRP A 952 21.09 -17.87 -4.38
CA TRP A 952 19.68 -17.54 -4.15
C TRP A 952 18.70 -18.48 -4.87
N HIS A 953 19.18 -19.33 -5.77
CA HIS A 953 18.39 -20.33 -6.47
C HIS A 953 18.58 -21.73 -5.93
N ALA A 954 19.28 -21.88 -4.80
CA ALA A 954 19.52 -23.17 -4.16
C ALA A 954 18.20 -23.95 -3.98
N PRO A 955 18.17 -25.26 -4.31
CA PRO A 955 16.97 -26.06 -4.21
C PRO A 955 16.47 -26.15 -2.77
N GLY A 956 15.14 -26.17 -2.60
CA GLY A 956 14.51 -26.23 -1.28
C GLY A 956 14.26 -24.88 -0.60
N ASN A 957 14.66 -23.76 -1.23
CA ASN A 957 14.33 -22.42 -0.75
C ASN A 957 12.80 -22.19 -0.61
N ILE A 958 12.43 -21.15 0.14
CA ILE A 958 11.04 -20.78 0.42
C ILE A 958 10.66 -19.40 -0.14
N ILE A 959 11.43 -18.88 -1.11
CA ILE A 959 11.23 -17.56 -1.74
C ILE A 959 9.80 -17.39 -2.25
N ALA A 960 9.26 -18.40 -2.94
CA ALA A 960 7.89 -18.37 -3.47
C ALA A 960 6.82 -18.27 -2.36
N HIS A 961 7.05 -18.91 -1.21
CA HIS A 961 6.13 -18.82 -0.07
C HIS A 961 6.18 -17.43 0.58
N ILE A 962 7.37 -16.84 0.73
CA ILE A 962 7.54 -15.48 1.23
C ILE A 962 6.82 -14.49 0.30
N ALA A 963 7.02 -14.62 -1.01
CA ALA A 963 6.35 -13.80 -2.01
C ALA A 963 4.81 -13.92 -1.92
N LYS A 964 4.28 -15.14 -1.81
CA LYS A 964 2.83 -15.38 -1.68
C LYS A 964 2.28 -14.81 -0.37
N LEU A 965 2.97 -14.99 0.76
CA LEU A 965 2.56 -14.42 2.06
C LEU A 965 2.54 -12.89 2.02
N ASN A 966 3.54 -12.24 1.42
CA ASN A 966 3.56 -10.79 1.26
C ASN A 966 2.44 -10.30 0.32
N ALA A 967 2.15 -11.02 -0.77
CA ALA A 967 1.00 -10.71 -1.64
C ALA A 967 -0.34 -10.81 -0.88
N VAL A 968 -0.54 -11.88 -0.10
CA VAL A 968 -1.73 -12.06 0.73
C VAL A 968 -1.89 -10.92 1.75
N ARG A 969 -0.80 -10.52 2.43
CA ARG A 969 -0.79 -9.37 3.35
C ARG A 969 -1.16 -8.05 2.66
N ARG A 970 -0.64 -7.81 1.45
CA ARG A 970 -0.93 -6.60 0.67
C ARG A 970 -2.41 -6.51 0.29
N GLY A 971 -3.03 -7.63 -0.04
CA GLY A 971 -4.43 -7.71 -0.42
C GLY A 971 -5.43 -7.81 0.75
N SER A 972 -4.97 -7.89 2.01
CA SER A 972 -5.83 -8.11 3.18
C SER A 972 -5.55 -7.10 4.30
N PRO A 973 -6.38 -6.04 4.44
CA PRO A 973 -6.26 -5.08 5.54
C PRO A 973 -6.28 -5.72 6.93
N ALA A 974 -6.97 -6.85 7.11
CA ALA A 974 -6.98 -7.59 8.36
C ALA A 974 -5.57 -8.05 8.79
N LEU A 975 -4.65 -8.29 7.84
CA LEU A 975 -3.26 -8.71 8.08
C LEU A 975 -2.27 -7.54 8.14
N GLN A 976 -2.72 -6.29 7.95
CA GLN A 976 -1.88 -5.09 7.92
C GLN A 976 -1.77 -4.40 9.29
N THR A 977 -2.22 -5.07 10.33
CA THR A 977 -2.15 -4.62 11.72
C THR A 977 -1.90 -5.82 12.61
N HIS A 978 -1.48 -5.60 13.85
CA HIS A 978 -1.40 -6.64 14.87
C HIS A 978 -2.72 -6.81 15.64
N ARG A 979 -3.70 -5.93 15.43
CA ARG A 979 -5.03 -5.95 16.07
C ARG A 979 -5.97 -6.98 15.40
N GLY A 980 -7.15 -7.19 15.97
CA GLY A 980 -8.20 -8.01 15.36
C GLY A 980 -7.96 -9.53 15.40
N PHE A 981 -7.11 -9.99 16.32
CA PHE A 981 -6.80 -11.41 16.52
C PHE A 981 -7.82 -12.12 17.43
N THR A 982 -8.33 -13.26 16.97
CA THR A 982 -9.21 -14.16 17.74
C THR A 982 -8.79 -15.60 17.55
N ALA A 983 -8.25 -16.24 18.59
CA ALA A 983 -7.88 -17.66 18.57
C ALA A 983 -9.14 -18.55 18.53
N ILE A 984 -9.03 -19.68 17.83
CA ILE A 984 -10.05 -20.72 17.70
C ILE A 984 -9.56 -21.97 18.45
N ASP A 985 -10.46 -22.59 19.20
CA ASP A 985 -10.16 -23.88 19.80
C ASP A 985 -10.44 -25.04 18.82
N THR A 986 -9.43 -25.86 18.57
CA THR A 986 -9.48 -27.02 17.66
C THR A 986 -9.35 -28.34 18.40
N GLY A 987 -9.09 -28.30 19.72
CA GLY A 987 -8.71 -29.48 20.50
C GLY A 987 -7.33 -30.07 20.18
N ASN A 988 -6.58 -29.49 19.23
CA ASN A 988 -5.21 -29.92 18.90
C ASN A 988 -4.18 -28.85 19.31
N ASP A 989 -3.35 -29.17 20.30
CA ASP A 989 -2.33 -28.25 20.83
C ASP A 989 -1.12 -28.02 19.91
N GLN A 990 -1.00 -28.81 18.84
CA GLN A 990 -0.02 -28.60 17.77
C GLN A 990 -0.55 -27.72 16.64
N VAL A 991 -1.76 -27.18 16.74
CA VAL A 991 -2.34 -26.30 15.71
C VAL A 991 -2.77 -24.98 16.33
N LEU A 992 -2.21 -23.88 15.82
CA LEU A 992 -2.75 -22.55 16.08
C LEU A 992 -3.72 -22.18 14.96
N CYS A 993 -5.01 -22.14 15.29
CA CYS A 993 -6.09 -21.70 14.40
C CYS A 993 -6.67 -20.38 14.90
N PHE A 994 -6.88 -19.40 14.03
CA PHE A 994 -7.35 -18.06 14.42
C PHE A 994 -7.97 -17.27 13.28
N PHE A 995 -8.76 -16.26 13.65
CA PHE A 995 -9.19 -15.19 12.75
C PHE A 995 -8.37 -13.92 12.95
N LYS A 996 -8.16 -13.24 11.82
CA LYS A 996 -7.80 -11.82 11.75
C LYS A 996 -8.93 -11.12 11.04
N ALA A 997 -9.54 -10.12 11.69
CA ALA A 997 -10.65 -9.38 11.11
C ALA A 997 -10.45 -7.88 11.27
N THR A 998 -10.88 -7.13 10.25
CA THR A 998 -11.18 -5.70 10.41
C THR A 998 -12.35 -5.52 11.38
N PRO A 999 -12.50 -4.36 12.07
CA PRO A 999 -13.54 -4.22 13.09
C PRO A 999 -14.96 -4.38 12.55
N CYS A 1000 -15.21 -3.91 11.31
CA CYS A 1000 -16.48 -4.09 10.61
C CYS A 1000 -16.62 -5.45 9.89
N ARG A 1001 -15.60 -6.32 9.98
CA ARG A 1001 -15.57 -7.67 9.36
C ARG A 1001 -15.73 -7.65 7.84
N SER A 1002 -15.35 -6.56 7.19
CA SER A 1002 -15.28 -6.43 5.72
C SER A 1002 -14.12 -7.21 5.11
N ASP A 1003 -13.13 -7.60 5.93
CA ASP A 1003 -12.06 -8.53 5.56
C ASP A 1003 -11.81 -9.44 6.76
N VAL A 1004 -11.96 -10.74 6.53
CA VAL A 1004 -11.80 -11.79 7.55
C VAL A 1004 -10.89 -12.86 6.96
N VAL A 1005 -9.70 -13.01 7.55
CA VAL A 1005 -8.76 -14.07 7.22
C VAL A 1005 -8.78 -15.13 8.32
N LEU A 1006 -9.03 -16.37 7.92
CA LEU A 1006 -8.85 -17.56 8.74
C LEU A 1006 -7.49 -18.17 8.43
N ALA A 1007 -6.70 -18.44 9.47
CA ALA A 1007 -5.43 -19.13 9.36
C ALA A 1007 -5.41 -20.36 10.26
N ALA A 1008 -4.97 -21.49 9.71
CA ALA A 1008 -4.64 -22.70 10.47
C ALA A 1008 -3.18 -23.05 10.23
N ILE A 1009 -2.38 -23.11 11.30
CA ILE A 1009 -0.92 -23.30 11.21
C ILE A 1009 -0.50 -24.42 12.18
N SER A 1010 0.17 -25.45 11.64
CA SER A 1010 0.83 -26.50 12.41
C SER A 1010 2.06 -25.92 13.12
N LEU A 1011 2.26 -26.31 14.37
CA LEU A 1011 3.46 -26.01 15.15
C LEU A 1011 4.41 -27.22 15.21
N ASP A 1012 3.97 -28.37 14.69
CA ASP A 1012 4.78 -29.57 14.50
C ASP A 1012 5.39 -29.56 13.09
N PRO A 1013 6.72 -29.41 12.95
CA PRO A 1013 7.38 -29.39 11.66
C PRO A 1013 7.67 -30.79 11.10
N HIS A 1014 7.36 -31.86 11.84
CA HIS A 1014 7.77 -33.23 11.50
C HIS A 1014 6.61 -34.16 11.16
N ARG A 1015 5.41 -33.92 11.71
CA ARG A 1015 4.27 -34.82 11.54
C ARG A 1015 3.03 -34.10 11.00
N PRO A 1016 2.21 -34.76 10.18
CA PRO A 1016 0.90 -34.25 9.82
C PRO A 1016 0.02 -34.03 11.04
N GLN A 1017 -0.75 -32.93 11.04
CA GLN A 1017 -1.66 -32.54 12.10
C GLN A 1017 -3.08 -32.39 11.55
N GLY A 1018 -4.02 -33.15 12.11
CA GLY A 1018 -5.45 -32.96 11.85
C GLY A 1018 -6.03 -31.88 12.76
N LEU A 1019 -6.99 -31.11 12.25
CA LEU A 1019 -7.82 -30.23 13.07
C LEU A 1019 -9.28 -30.35 12.66
N GLN A 1020 -10.16 -30.17 13.66
CA GLN A 1020 -11.57 -29.92 13.46
C GLN A 1020 -11.90 -28.55 14.03
N MET A 1021 -12.71 -27.77 13.31
CA MET A 1021 -13.16 -26.47 13.78
C MET A 1021 -14.61 -26.20 13.40
N GLU A 1022 -15.23 -25.33 14.18
CA GLU A 1022 -16.55 -24.81 13.86
C GLU A 1022 -16.41 -23.71 12.78
N ALA A 1023 -17.15 -23.83 11.68
CA ALA A 1023 -17.23 -22.82 10.63
C ALA A 1023 -17.89 -21.55 11.18
N PRO A 1024 -17.28 -20.36 11.03
CA PRO A 1024 -17.63 -19.15 11.79
C PRO A 1024 -18.88 -18.42 11.29
N PHE A 1025 -20.00 -19.12 11.15
CA PHE A 1025 -21.28 -18.53 10.74
C PHE A 1025 -21.71 -17.38 11.67
N TRP A 1026 -21.52 -17.53 12.99
CA TRP A 1026 -21.81 -16.50 13.99
C TRP A 1026 -20.98 -15.21 13.81
N LEU A 1027 -19.81 -15.29 13.17
CA LEU A 1027 -19.00 -14.12 12.86
C LEU A 1027 -19.68 -13.24 11.81
N PHE A 1028 -20.57 -13.81 11.01
CA PHE A 1028 -21.34 -13.10 9.98
C PHE A 1028 -22.83 -12.98 10.34
N GLY A 1029 -23.24 -13.41 11.55
CA GLY A 1029 -24.64 -13.43 11.96
C GLY A 1029 -25.50 -14.47 11.22
N LEU A 1030 -24.87 -15.49 10.64
CA LEU A 1030 -25.54 -16.59 9.94
C LEU A 1030 -25.86 -17.74 10.91
N ALA A 1031 -26.88 -18.54 10.57
CA ALA A 1031 -27.17 -19.80 11.24
C ALA A 1031 -26.15 -20.90 10.82
N ASP A 1032 -26.08 -21.99 11.61
CA ASP A 1032 -25.10 -23.08 11.42
C ASP A 1032 -25.28 -23.87 10.10
N ASP A 1033 -26.42 -23.73 9.43
CA ASP A 1033 -26.74 -24.27 8.11
C ASP A 1033 -26.62 -23.23 6.98
N GLY A 1034 -26.10 -22.04 7.29
CA GLY A 1034 -25.82 -20.98 6.35
C GLY A 1034 -24.76 -21.36 5.30
N LEU A 1035 -24.50 -20.42 4.38
CA LEU A 1035 -23.53 -20.56 3.31
C LEU A 1035 -22.41 -19.52 3.45
N LEU A 1036 -21.18 -19.99 3.56
CA LEU A 1036 -19.98 -19.15 3.53
C LEU A 1036 -19.13 -19.48 2.30
N HIS A 1037 -18.55 -18.46 1.68
CA HIS A 1037 -17.49 -18.62 0.70
C HIS A 1037 -16.13 -18.48 1.38
N ALA A 1038 -15.29 -19.50 1.22
CA ALA A 1038 -13.92 -19.53 1.71
C ALA A 1038 -12.97 -19.56 0.51
N TYR A 1039 -12.29 -18.44 0.25
CA TYR A 1039 -11.32 -18.33 -0.81
C TYR A 1039 -9.94 -18.74 -0.28
N ASP A 1040 -9.39 -19.86 -0.77
CA ASP A 1040 -8.05 -20.34 -0.43
C ASP A 1040 -7.01 -19.36 -0.99
N LEU A 1041 -6.38 -18.62 -0.09
CA LEU A 1041 -5.43 -17.57 -0.42
C LEU A 1041 -4.09 -18.11 -0.91
N LEU A 1042 -3.83 -19.42 -0.83
CA LEU A 1042 -2.58 -20.04 -1.28
C LEU A 1042 -2.69 -20.62 -2.69
N HIS A 1043 -3.85 -21.20 -3.01
CA HIS A 1043 -4.09 -21.87 -4.30
C HIS A 1043 -5.06 -21.13 -5.22
N ASP A 1044 -5.60 -19.99 -4.78
CA ASP A 1044 -6.46 -19.11 -5.56
C ASP A 1044 -7.75 -19.80 -6.06
N HIS A 1045 -8.38 -20.61 -5.21
CA HIS A 1045 -9.67 -21.25 -5.48
C HIS A 1045 -10.71 -20.94 -4.40
N GLN A 1046 -11.99 -20.91 -4.79
CA GLN A 1046 -13.10 -20.67 -3.87
C GLN A 1046 -13.79 -21.98 -3.49
N GLU A 1047 -14.06 -22.14 -2.19
CA GLU A 1047 -14.86 -23.21 -1.62
C GLU A 1047 -16.19 -22.66 -1.09
N SER A 1048 -17.22 -23.50 -1.11
CA SER A 1048 -18.52 -23.21 -0.50
C SER A 1048 -18.71 -24.06 0.74
N TRP A 1049 -18.72 -23.43 1.92
CA TRP A 1049 -18.88 -24.11 3.19
C TRP A 1049 -20.33 -24.08 3.64
N ARG A 1050 -20.89 -25.29 3.85
CA ARG A 1050 -22.21 -25.53 4.45
C ARG A 1050 -22.05 -26.41 5.68
N GLY A 1051 -22.85 -26.16 6.70
CA GLY A 1051 -22.86 -26.94 7.93
C GLY A 1051 -21.70 -26.63 8.88
N LYS A 1052 -21.96 -26.86 10.17
CA LYS A 1052 -21.18 -26.37 11.31
C LYS A 1052 -19.71 -26.78 11.36
N TRP A 1053 -19.34 -28.01 10.99
CA TRP A 1053 -18.01 -28.56 11.26
C TRP A 1053 -17.14 -28.66 10.01
N ARG A 1054 -15.87 -28.27 10.12
CA ARG A 1054 -14.85 -28.41 9.08
C ARG A 1054 -13.65 -29.19 9.61
N ASP A 1055 -13.16 -30.13 8.81
CA ASP A 1055 -11.98 -30.93 9.09
C ASP A 1055 -10.88 -30.61 8.08
N PHE A 1056 -9.66 -30.42 8.58
CA PHE A 1056 -8.49 -30.16 7.74
C PHE A 1056 -7.29 -30.97 8.23
N THR A 1057 -6.36 -31.25 7.31
CA THR A 1057 -5.06 -31.85 7.62
C THR A 1057 -3.97 -30.93 7.11
N LEU A 1058 -3.00 -30.62 7.98
CA LEU A 1058 -1.78 -29.87 7.66
C LEU A 1058 -0.61 -30.84 7.62
N THR A 1059 0.26 -30.74 6.61
CA THR A 1059 1.45 -31.62 6.48
C THR A 1059 2.74 -30.81 6.61
N PRO A 1060 3.90 -31.41 6.88
CA PRO A 1060 5.18 -30.68 6.89
C PRO A 1060 5.50 -29.92 5.58
N GLU A 1061 5.03 -30.42 4.44
CA GLU A 1061 5.18 -29.77 3.13
C GLU A 1061 4.27 -28.55 2.96
N GLN A 1062 3.10 -28.58 3.60
CA GLN A 1062 2.12 -27.50 3.65
C GLN A 1062 1.62 -27.29 5.10
N PRO A 1063 2.44 -26.69 5.97
CA PRO A 1063 2.14 -26.64 7.40
C PRO A 1063 1.13 -25.54 7.75
N TYR A 1064 0.61 -24.81 6.77
CA TYR A 1064 -0.42 -23.79 6.99
C TYR A 1064 -1.40 -23.72 5.82
N ARG A 1065 -2.62 -23.27 6.14
CA ARG A 1065 -3.67 -22.91 5.17
C ARG A 1065 -4.28 -21.57 5.55
N LEU A 1066 -4.62 -20.77 4.54
CA LEU A 1066 -5.16 -19.43 4.70
C LEU A 1066 -6.41 -19.28 3.84
N TRP A 1067 -7.49 -18.78 4.43
CA TRP A 1067 -8.72 -18.48 3.70
C TRP A 1067 -9.17 -17.06 3.96
N ARG A 1068 -9.68 -16.40 2.93
CA ARG A 1068 -10.55 -15.23 3.10
C ARG A 1068 -12.00 -15.70 3.17
N LEU A 1069 -12.71 -15.30 4.21
CA LEU A 1069 -14.11 -15.66 4.42
C LEU A 1069 -15.04 -14.52 4.01
N SER A 1070 -16.13 -14.87 3.33
CA SER A 1070 -17.18 -13.94 2.91
C SER A 1070 -18.55 -14.62 2.93
N ILE A 1071 -19.61 -13.81 3.00
CA ILE A 1071 -20.98 -14.29 2.81
C ILE A 1071 -21.22 -14.56 1.31
N ALA A 1072 -22.02 -15.59 1.00
CA ALA A 1072 -22.52 -15.77 -0.35
C ALA A 1072 -23.52 -14.67 -0.70
N ASP A 1073 -23.37 -14.08 -1.90
CA ASP A 1073 -24.25 -13.04 -2.45
C ASP A 1073 -25.68 -13.55 -2.71
#